data_AF-K0SFF0-F1
#
_entry.id   AF-K0SFF0-F1
#
_cell.length_a   1.000
_cell.length_b   1.000
_cell.length_c   1.000
_cell.angle_alpha   90.00
_cell.angle_beta   90.00
_cell.angle_gamma   90.00
#
_symmetry.space_group_name_H-M   'P 1'
#
loop_
_entity.id
_entity.type
_entity.pdbx_description
1 polymer ?
#
loop_
_entity_poly.entity_id
_entity_poly.type
_entity_poly.pdbx_seq_one_letter_code
_entity_poly.pdbx_strand_id
1 'polypeptide(L)'
;MSSTSPETAVRLRSIHVSPGTDTGLPEGPLENSMPKPAKKSKAGGLFHCSSKGGGHCSIGGRAVRDVNDDVKDIKNPLILPANTLPFWFAVAVAATSFLCLSLAFTNNLLSATGSVRWNIPVNVSTSVRIAQFISIFIALLMEEEIPTGLYLLREIQKPVFRAKFPELHYRKFVASALLRVANGYFFLLNVFVILIQARDVLALQFVQQLDDIGEPNTPSNTARRPPQLTGAPAFSLSKIDVLGSAPVFEAEFERGRSSCSKMKAFLKVLYFINLDVLVVGMIVVSYRQMTGYYQCQQLSAEFGDDVWDGAVTLNQDTGVYESWTLVFFYFAGVYEKSGTHAGRPIYVEQRKFDHLSYSQVEPAEFRYCEPISAWVFTHKHIKKSNNTKDDGSGCNWLLRSPETDSFDLLEVGSQWSVWIGSIATTTVSTECDFCSSDVDCNLNGNCIDGLCDCHDEYGAQFLGTHCQTKVLDSCRTIVGEGFNETFSINYYPKSLQFDGPASTFDTIFSLYSRPVYRYIGGGAEEHDIDPTTEFLFLMYTGSRWFGVQYDLLQPPLSWSRKHPGQNMTMSDLFESNYEFHAFWNQAYSEITLYVSDPTSKPTPVGIDWYMIGERGQQFGPFGALYSAQLHNQTGRGYFRCEEYIEPTNSFIESYLPPGRRDRNLEPHKVRELLHNWGLEEELLRRKTRDGKHGEPAVKRLRLLEEECLVVCLAVEKAERVPPEIGRV
;
A
#
# COMPACT_ATOMS: atom_id res chain seq x y z
N MET A 1 -42.00 -46.72 28.87
CA MET A 1 -42.15 -46.26 30.26
C MET A 1 -41.84 -44.77 30.26
N SER A 2 -42.80 -43.96 30.69
CA SER A 2 -42.66 -42.50 30.70
C SER A 2 -41.86 -42.05 31.92
N SER A 3 -41.01 -41.05 31.76
CA SER A 3 -40.42 -40.33 32.89
C SER A 3 -40.25 -38.86 32.50
N THR A 4 -41.33 -38.12 32.76
CA THR A 4 -41.38 -36.68 32.90
C THR A 4 -40.85 -36.26 34.27
N SER A 5 -39.97 -35.25 34.33
CA SER A 5 -39.77 -34.35 35.49
C SER A 5 -38.75 -33.25 35.10
N PRO A 6 -38.69 -32.08 35.77
CA PRO A 6 -39.52 -30.93 35.45
C PRO A 6 -38.72 -29.63 35.24
N GLU A 7 -39.23 -28.74 34.38
CA GLU A 7 -38.76 -27.36 34.25
C GLU A 7 -39.02 -26.58 35.54
N THR A 8 -37.95 -26.05 36.13
CA THR A 8 -38.02 -25.06 37.22
C THR A 8 -37.63 -23.70 36.65
N ALA A 9 -38.63 -22.87 36.36
CA ALA A 9 -38.44 -21.49 35.94
C ALA A 9 -37.98 -20.62 37.13
N VAL A 10 -36.69 -20.26 37.15
CA VAL A 10 -36.16 -19.25 38.08
C VAL A 10 -36.29 -17.87 37.44
N ARG A 11 -37.23 -17.09 37.97
CA ARG A 11 -37.50 -15.70 37.61
C ARG A 11 -36.51 -14.78 38.33
N LEU A 12 -35.38 -14.45 37.70
CA LEU A 12 -34.43 -13.47 38.24
C LEU A 12 -34.97 -12.05 38.04
N ARG A 13 -35.20 -11.36 39.17
CA ARG A 13 -35.47 -9.92 39.23
C ARG A 13 -34.17 -9.16 38.96
N SER A 14 -34.22 -8.26 37.98
CA SER A 14 -33.18 -7.25 37.74
C SER A 14 -32.98 -6.39 38.99
N ILE A 15 -31.78 -6.43 39.56
CA ILE A 15 -31.30 -5.49 40.56
C ILE A 15 -30.49 -4.44 39.79
N HIS A 16 -31.04 -3.22 39.73
CA HIS A 16 -30.30 -2.04 39.30
C HIS A 16 -29.15 -1.80 40.27
N VAL A 17 -27.92 -1.96 39.80
CA VAL A 17 -26.71 -1.49 40.48
C VAL A 17 -26.30 -0.19 39.80
N SER A 18 -26.43 0.92 40.52
CA SER A 18 -25.85 2.21 40.15
C SER A 18 -24.33 2.16 40.34
N PRO A 19 -23.52 2.60 39.36
CA PRO A 19 -22.09 2.74 39.59
C PRO A 19 -21.81 4.00 40.41
N GLY A 20 -21.14 3.78 41.53
CA GLY A 20 -20.61 4.81 42.41
C GLY A 20 -19.44 5.56 41.78
N THR A 21 -19.33 6.81 42.21
CA THR A 21 -18.36 7.84 41.87
C THR A 21 -16.97 7.61 42.48
N ASP A 22 -16.00 8.28 41.84
CA ASP A 22 -14.72 8.80 42.34
C ASP A 22 -13.44 7.94 42.25
N THR A 23 -12.57 8.36 41.31
CA THR A 23 -11.17 8.83 41.51
C THR A 23 -10.75 9.43 40.14
N GLY A 24 -10.35 10.68 39.94
CA GLY A 24 -9.95 11.77 40.83
C GLY A 24 -8.48 12.16 40.62
N LEU A 25 -8.07 12.61 39.42
CA LEU A 25 -6.82 13.35 39.17
C LEU A 25 -7.02 14.40 38.04
N PRO A 26 -6.31 15.55 38.07
CA PRO A 26 -6.85 16.81 37.55
C PRO A 26 -6.33 17.17 36.15
N GLU A 27 -7.24 17.54 35.25
CA GLU A 27 -6.91 18.26 34.02
C GLU A 27 -7.17 19.76 34.22
N GLY A 28 -6.16 20.57 33.91
CA GLY A 28 -6.22 22.03 33.97
C GLY A 28 -7.04 22.64 32.82
N PRO A 29 -7.50 23.90 32.96
CA PRO A 29 -8.38 24.52 31.98
C PRO A 29 -7.56 25.18 30.86
N LEU A 30 -7.90 24.90 29.62
CA LEU A 30 -7.49 25.72 28.47
C LEU A 30 -8.72 26.41 27.88
N GLU A 31 -8.75 27.72 28.14
CA GLU A 31 -9.61 28.73 27.56
C GLU A 31 -9.47 28.76 26.02
N ASN A 32 -10.59 28.90 25.30
CA ASN A 32 -10.87 30.08 24.47
C ASN A 32 -12.14 29.87 23.63
N SER A 33 -13.25 30.43 24.10
CA SER A 33 -14.44 30.67 23.29
C SER A 33 -14.48 32.16 22.91
N MET A 34 -14.43 32.45 21.61
CA MET A 34 -14.56 33.83 21.12
C MET A 34 -16.02 34.31 21.15
N PRO A 35 -16.26 35.58 21.54
CA PRO A 35 -17.61 36.11 21.73
C PRO A 35 -18.23 36.71 20.45
N LYS A 36 -19.55 36.56 20.32
CA LYS A 36 -20.40 37.27 19.35
C LYS A 36 -20.50 38.76 19.70
N PRO A 37 -20.37 39.69 18.74
CA PRO A 37 -20.59 41.10 19.04
C PRO A 37 -22.07 41.50 19.00
N ALA A 38 -22.42 42.33 19.98
CA ALA A 38 -23.74 42.85 20.28
C ALA A 38 -24.18 43.99 19.34
N LYS A 39 -25.50 44.10 19.18
CA LYS A 39 -26.23 45.20 18.55
C LYS A 39 -25.97 46.51 19.31
N LYS A 40 -25.73 47.62 18.57
CA LYS A 40 -25.86 48.98 19.11
C LYS A 40 -26.81 49.84 18.28
N SER A 41 -27.55 50.64 19.03
CA SER A 41 -28.71 51.45 18.71
C SER A 41 -28.37 52.80 18.09
N LYS A 42 -29.37 53.32 17.37
CA LYS A 42 -29.49 54.67 16.79
C LYS A 42 -29.27 55.80 17.81
N ALA A 43 -28.68 56.90 17.34
CA ALA A 43 -28.94 58.24 17.83
C ALA A 43 -28.93 59.21 16.63
N GLY A 44 -29.87 60.16 16.63
CA GLY A 44 -30.20 61.02 15.50
C GLY A 44 -29.28 62.22 15.31
N GLY A 45 -29.53 62.92 14.20
CA GLY A 45 -28.90 64.19 13.85
C GLY A 45 -29.52 64.74 12.56
N LEU A 46 -30.57 65.54 12.72
CA LEU A 46 -31.20 66.38 11.72
C LEU A 46 -30.26 67.54 11.39
N PHE A 47 -30.04 67.90 10.10
CA PHE A 47 -29.87 69.29 9.65
C PHE A 47 -30.03 69.39 8.13
N HIS A 48 -30.44 70.58 7.71
CA HIS A 48 -31.21 70.93 6.51
C HIS A 48 -30.39 71.85 5.57
N CYS A 49 -30.92 72.08 4.36
CA CYS A 49 -30.56 73.08 3.33
C CYS A 49 -29.28 72.83 2.50
N SER A 50 -29.11 73.33 1.27
CA SER A 50 -29.92 73.92 0.17
C SER A 50 -28.90 74.42 -0.89
N SER A 51 -29.39 74.86 -2.06
CA SER A 51 -28.68 75.55 -3.17
C SER A 51 -28.06 74.63 -4.24
N LYS A 52 -28.60 74.51 -5.47
CA LYS A 52 -28.66 75.48 -6.60
C LYS A 52 -27.29 76.07 -6.98
N GLY A 53 -26.91 75.89 -8.24
CA GLY A 53 -25.85 76.64 -8.89
C GLY A 53 -25.36 75.96 -10.17
N GLY A 54 -25.90 76.35 -11.32
CA GLY A 54 -25.34 76.00 -12.63
C GLY A 54 -24.06 76.79 -12.92
N GLY A 55 -23.20 76.23 -13.75
CA GLY A 55 -21.98 76.90 -14.21
C GLY A 55 -21.41 76.23 -15.45
N HIS A 56 -21.38 77.00 -16.54
CA HIS A 56 -20.70 76.76 -17.81
C HIS A 56 -19.26 76.24 -17.61
N CYS A 57 -18.86 75.25 -18.40
CA CYS A 57 -17.45 74.89 -18.59
C CYS A 57 -17.02 75.24 -20.02
N SER A 58 -16.10 76.19 -20.11
CA SER A 58 -15.44 76.64 -21.33
C SER A 58 -14.42 75.62 -21.84
N ILE A 59 -14.35 75.51 -23.17
CA ILE A 59 -13.34 74.75 -23.90
C ILE A 59 -12.01 75.50 -23.80
N GLY A 60 -11.02 74.89 -23.15
CA GLY A 60 -9.67 75.43 -22.96
C GLY A 60 -8.60 74.54 -23.58
N GLY A 61 -7.98 75.05 -24.64
CA GLY A 61 -6.57 74.93 -25.04
C GLY A 61 -5.75 73.69 -24.65
N ARG A 62 -5.40 72.94 -25.69
CA ARG A 62 -4.34 71.92 -25.80
C ARG A 62 -2.98 72.43 -25.27
N ALA A 63 -2.38 71.71 -24.32
CA ALA A 63 -0.95 71.78 -24.02
C ALA A 63 -0.30 70.49 -24.54
N VAL A 64 0.61 70.63 -25.51
CA VAL A 64 1.48 69.56 -26.00
C VAL A 64 2.53 69.34 -24.92
N ARG A 65 2.51 68.17 -24.27
CA ARG A 65 3.59 67.71 -23.38
C ARG A 65 4.68 67.03 -24.20
N ASP A 66 5.92 67.32 -23.84
CA ASP A 66 7.13 66.70 -24.36
C ASP A 66 7.11 65.17 -24.15
N VAL A 67 7.46 64.44 -25.21
CA VAL A 67 7.37 62.98 -25.36
C VAL A 67 8.57 62.23 -24.74
N ASN A 68 9.48 62.92 -24.05
CA ASN A 68 10.75 62.33 -23.61
C ASN A 68 10.79 61.76 -22.18
N ASP A 69 9.73 61.90 -21.38
CA ASP A 69 9.67 61.33 -20.01
C ASP A 69 8.93 59.98 -19.91
N ASP A 70 8.31 59.48 -20.98
CA ASP A 70 7.44 58.29 -20.94
C ASP A 70 8.18 56.93 -21.09
N VAL A 71 9.50 56.93 -21.26
CA VAL A 71 10.28 55.67 -21.42
C VAL A 71 10.53 54.96 -20.07
N LYS A 72 10.21 55.58 -18.93
CA LYS A 72 10.46 55.00 -17.59
C LYS A 72 9.46 53.92 -17.15
N ASP A 73 8.39 53.67 -17.90
CA ASP A 73 7.30 52.77 -17.49
C ASP A 73 7.18 51.46 -18.29
N ILE A 74 8.28 50.96 -18.87
CA ILE A 74 8.29 49.60 -19.47
C ILE A 74 8.27 48.55 -18.36
N LYS A 75 7.06 48.17 -17.90
CA LYS A 75 6.81 47.22 -16.81
C LYS A 75 7.13 45.74 -17.13
N ASN A 76 7.62 45.43 -18.34
CA ASN A 76 7.94 44.05 -18.72
C ASN A 76 9.48 43.85 -18.85
N PRO A 77 10.16 43.54 -17.75
CA PRO A 77 11.62 43.55 -17.69
C PRO A 77 12.32 42.49 -18.58
N LEU A 78 11.60 41.45 -19.04
CA LEU A 78 12.09 40.44 -19.99
C LEU A 78 12.44 40.98 -21.38
N ILE A 79 12.00 42.20 -21.71
CA ILE A 79 12.19 42.81 -23.02
C ILE A 79 13.49 43.62 -23.07
N LEU A 80 14.15 43.90 -21.94
CA LEU A 80 15.36 44.72 -21.88
C LEU A 80 16.61 44.01 -22.47
N PRO A 81 17.69 44.77 -22.79
CA PRO A 81 18.94 44.18 -23.27
C PRO A 81 19.44 43.10 -22.30
N ALA A 82 20.01 42.02 -22.84
CA ALA A 82 20.36 40.81 -22.06
C ALA A 82 21.37 41.06 -20.93
N ASN A 83 22.06 42.20 -20.93
CA ASN A 83 23.04 42.56 -19.91
C ASN A 83 22.48 43.54 -18.86
N THR A 84 21.16 43.77 -18.83
CA THR A 84 20.53 44.64 -17.84
C THR A 84 20.06 43.85 -16.63
N LEU A 85 20.20 44.43 -15.43
CA LEU A 85 19.75 43.84 -14.18
C LEU A 85 18.26 43.42 -14.19
N PRO A 86 17.32 44.21 -14.75
CA PRO A 86 15.92 43.82 -14.74
C PRO A 86 15.64 42.60 -15.65
N PHE A 87 16.34 42.46 -16.77
CA PHE A 87 16.22 41.26 -17.62
C PHE A 87 16.56 39.99 -16.84
N TRP A 88 17.71 39.99 -16.15
CA TRP A 88 18.11 38.85 -15.32
C TRP A 88 17.16 38.61 -14.15
N PHE A 89 16.64 39.67 -13.53
CA PHE A 89 15.61 39.55 -12.49
C PHE A 89 14.34 38.87 -13.02
N ALA A 90 13.88 39.26 -14.21
CA ALA A 90 12.69 38.67 -14.83
C ALA A 90 12.88 37.20 -15.23
N VAL A 91 14.07 36.85 -15.74
CA VAL A 91 14.46 35.47 -16.00
C VAL A 91 14.50 34.66 -14.70
N ALA A 92 15.06 35.22 -13.62
CA ALA A 92 15.10 34.58 -12.31
C ALA A 92 13.69 34.32 -11.74
N VAL A 93 12.78 35.30 -11.84
CA VAL A 93 11.38 35.14 -11.43
C VAL A 93 10.68 34.05 -12.23
N ALA A 94 10.83 34.05 -13.56
CA ALA A 94 10.23 33.02 -14.41
C ALA A 94 10.81 31.62 -14.10
N ALA A 95 12.13 31.51 -13.96
CA ALA A 95 12.78 30.26 -13.59
C ALA A 95 12.31 29.76 -12.21
N THR A 96 12.17 30.65 -11.24
CA THR A 96 11.65 30.32 -9.91
C THR A 96 10.20 29.85 -9.97
N SER A 97 9.34 30.54 -10.75
CA SER A 97 7.94 30.13 -10.97
C SER A 97 7.85 28.72 -11.55
N PHE A 98 8.59 28.45 -12.62
CA PHE A 98 8.62 27.11 -13.24
C PHE A 98 9.18 26.05 -12.29
N LEU A 99 10.21 26.38 -11.51
CA LEU A 99 10.78 25.47 -10.52
C LEU A 99 9.74 25.14 -9.43
N CYS A 100 9.08 26.14 -8.87
CA CYS A 100 8.04 25.94 -7.86
C CYS A 100 6.87 25.10 -8.38
N LEU A 101 6.37 25.39 -9.58
CA LEU A 101 5.31 24.60 -10.21
C LEU A 101 5.78 23.18 -10.56
N SER A 102 7.06 23.01 -10.91
CA SER A 102 7.61 21.68 -11.22
C SER A 102 7.76 20.86 -9.97
N LEU A 103 8.26 21.46 -8.90
CA LEU A 103 8.33 20.82 -7.59
C LEU A 103 6.94 20.49 -7.05
N ALA A 104 5.95 21.37 -7.19
CA ALA A 104 4.57 21.09 -6.81
C ALA A 104 3.99 19.92 -7.64
N PHE A 105 4.18 19.94 -8.95
CA PHE A 105 3.71 18.88 -9.84
C PHE A 105 4.36 17.55 -9.48
N THR A 106 5.69 17.52 -9.42
CA THR A 106 6.46 16.35 -9.04
C THR A 106 6.11 15.87 -7.64
N ASN A 107 5.90 16.77 -6.68
CA ASN A 107 5.46 16.39 -5.34
C ASN A 107 4.07 15.73 -5.38
N ASN A 108 3.10 16.28 -6.10
CA ASN A 108 1.77 15.68 -6.23
C ASN A 108 1.82 14.33 -6.97
N LEU A 109 2.71 14.19 -7.96
CA LEU A 109 2.90 12.92 -8.68
C LEU A 109 3.61 11.86 -7.83
N LEU A 110 4.63 12.26 -7.07
CA LEU A 110 5.46 11.37 -6.25
C LEU A 110 4.84 11.08 -4.88
N SER A 111 3.92 11.91 -4.39
CA SER A 111 3.17 11.66 -3.14
C SER A 111 2.21 10.46 -3.26
N ALA A 112 2.19 9.78 -4.40
CA ALA A 112 1.63 8.44 -4.52
C ALA A 112 2.54 7.43 -3.80
N THR A 113 2.59 7.52 -2.48
CA THR A 113 3.19 6.51 -1.61
C THR A 113 2.16 5.39 -1.45
N GLY A 114 2.33 4.31 -2.22
CA GLY A 114 1.50 3.11 -2.12
C GLY A 114 0.95 2.61 -3.45
N SER A 115 0.22 1.51 -3.37
CA SER A 115 -0.33 0.77 -4.50
C SER A 115 -1.30 1.54 -5.40
N VAL A 116 -1.87 2.64 -4.91
CA VAL A 116 -2.85 3.44 -5.66
C VAL A 116 -2.11 4.38 -6.60
N ARG A 117 -2.01 3.96 -7.87
CA ARG A 117 -1.42 4.74 -8.97
C ARG A 117 -1.95 6.20 -8.92
N TRP A 118 -1.05 7.16 -8.70
CA TRP A 118 -1.33 8.61 -8.68
C TRP A 118 -2.12 9.15 -7.47
N ASN A 119 -2.32 8.37 -6.39
CA ASN A 119 -3.09 8.78 -5.20
C ASN A 119 -4.50 9.33 -5.54
N ILE A 120 -5.10 8.84 -6.63
CA ILE A 120 -6.46 9.21 -7.01
C ILE A 120 -7.41 8.39 -6.12
N PRO A 121 -8.27 9.03 -5.30
CA PRO A 121 -9.19 8.28 -4.46
C PRO A 121 -10.12 7.43 -5.31
N VAL A 122 -10.38 6.22 -4.83
CA VAL A 122 -11.25 5.23 -5.47
C VAL A 122 -12.61 5.81 -5.81
N ASN A 123 -13.22 6.50 -4.85
CA ASN A 123 -14.48 7.16 -5.03
C ASN A 123 -14.52 8.42 -4.19
N VAL A 124 -15.26 9.40 -4.65
CA VAL A 124 -15.48 10.67 -3.97
C VAL A 124 -16.97 10.93 -3.87
N SER A 125 -17.38 11.52 -2.75
CA SER A 125 -18.77 11.88 -2.53
C SER A 125 -19.27 12.85 -3.61
N THR A 126 -20.58 12.84 -3.87
CA THR A 126 -21.19 13.70 -4.91
C THR A 126 -20.90 15.19 -4.67
N SER A 127 -20.82 15.62 -3.41
CA SER A 127 -20.45 17.00 -3.04
C SER A 127 -19.02 17.34 -3.45
N VAL A 128 -18.06 16.45 -3.20
CA VAL A 128 -16.66 16.62 -3.61
C VAL A 128 -16.55 16.68 -5.13
N ARG A 129 -17.27 15.82 -5.87
CA ARG A 129 -17.30 15.89 -7.34
C ARG A 129 -17.81 17.23 -7.85
N ILE A 130 -18.95 17.69 -7.32
CA ILE A 130 -19.51 18.99 -7.71
C ILE A 130 -18.48 20.11 -7.44
N ALA A 131 -17.82 20.07 -6.29
CA ALA A 131 -16.78 21.03 -5.95
C ALA A 131 -15.57 20.94 -6.90
N GLN A 132 -15.11 19.74 -7.27
CA GLN A 132 -14.05 19.55 -8.28
C GLN A 132 -14.43 20.17 -9.62
N PHE A 133 -15.66 19.94 -10.11
CA PHE A 133 -16.13 20.56 -11.36
C PHE A 133 -16.20 22.08 -11.27
N ILE A 134 -16.74 22.64 -10.18
CA ILE A 134 -16.80 24.09 -9.96
C ILE A 134 -15.38 24.69 -9.92
N SER A 135 -14.43 24.02 -9.28
CA SER A 135 -13.05 24.49 -9.17
C SER A 135 -12.31 24.52 -10.50
N ILE A 136 -12.69 23.69 -11.49
CA ILE A 136 -12.17 23.82 -12.86
C ILE A 136 -12.55 25.18 -13.46
N PHE A 137 -13.81 25.61 -13.27
CA PHE A 137 -14.25 26.93 -13.74
C PHE A 137 -13.51 28.05 -13.03
N ILE A 138 -13.34 27.96 -11.71
CA ILE A 138 -12.63 28.96 -10.92
C ILE A 138 -11.16 29.05 -11.36
N ALA A 139 -10.47 27.91 -11.49
CA ALA A 139 -9.07 27.86 -11.92
C ALA A 139 -8.86 28.48 -13.29
N LEU A 140 -9.76 28.24 -14.25
CA LEU A 140 -9.69 28.86 -15.57
C LEU A 140 -9.96 30.37 -15.54
N LEU A 141 -10.81 30.85 -14.62
CA LEU A 141 -11.06 32.27 -14.45
C LEU A 141 -9.90 32.99 -13.76
N MET A 142 -9.18 32.32 -12.86
CA MET A 142 -7.98 32.83 -12.19
C MET A 142 -6.76 32.85 -13.12
N GLU A 143 -6.78 32.10 -14.21
CA GLU A 143 -5.64 31.99 -15.13
C GLU A 143 -5.54 33.20 -16.08
N GLU A 144 -4.63 34.13 -15.76
CA GLU A 144 -4.40 35.38 -16.50
C GLU A 144 -3.15 35.36 -17.42
N GLU A 145 -2.24 34.39 -17.28
CA GLU A 145 -0.97 34.38 -18.04
C GLU A 145 -1.16 33.93 -19.48
N ILE A 146 -2.01 32.93 -19.72
CA ILE A 146 -2.38 32.45 -21.07
C ILE A 146 -2.94 33.58 -21.95
N PRO A 147 -4.04 34.28 -21.58
CA PRO A 147 -4.60 35.32 -22.44
C PRO A 147 -3.63 36.49 -22.63
N THR A 148 -2.87 36.85 -21.60
CA THR A 148 -1.90 37.95 -21.65
C THR A 148 -0.77 37.63 -22.63
N GLY A 149 -0.19 36.42 -22.56
CA GLY A 149 0.86 35.99 -23.48
C GLY A 149 0.40 35.94 -24.95
N LEU A 150 -0.80 35.39 -25.20
CA LEU A 150 -1.37 35.35 -26.55
C LEU A 150 -1.77 36.72 -27.08
N TYR A 151 -2.28 37.59 -26.20
CA TYR A 151 -2.61 38.96 -26.53
C TYR A 151 -1.35 39.70 -27.02
N LEU A 152 -0.25 39.58 -26.28
CA LEU A 152 1.05 40.16 -26.65
C LEU A 152 1.55 39.64 -28.01
N LEU A 153 1.51 38.32 -28.23
CA LEU A 153 2.02 37.71 -29.47
C LEU A 153 1.33 38.22 -30.74
N ARG A 154 0.03 38.52 -30.66
CA ARG A 154 -0.74 38.92 -31.84
C ARG A 154 -0.91 40.43 -31.98
N GLU A 155 -0.95 41.20 -30.89
CA GLU A 155 -1.06 42.66 -30.98
C GLU A 155 0.24 43.28 -31.51
N ILE A 156 1.40 42.74 -31.12
CA ILE A 156 2.71 43.32 -31.44
C ILE A 156 3.28 42.68 -32.70
N GLN A 157 3.07 43.35 -33.84
CA GLN A 157 3.66 42.94 -35.12
C GLN A 157 5.17 43.24 -35.18
N LYS A 158 5.94 42.34 -35.80
CA LYS A 158 7.38 42.48 -36.02
C LYS A 158 7.84 43.86 -36.57
N PRO A 159 7.20 44.46 -37.60
CA PRO A 159 7.61 45.78 -38.10
C PRO A 159 7.40 46.89 -37.06
N VAL A 160 6.27 46.88 -36.35
CA VAL A 160 5.95 47.86 -35.30
C VAL A 160 6.92 47.72 -34.12
N PHE A 161 7.20 46.48 -33.71
CA PHE A 161 8.18 46.19 -32.67
C PHE A 161 9.58 46.70 -33.04
N ARG A 162 10.06 46.42 -34.27
CA ARG A 162 11.36 46.89 -34.75
C ARG A 162 11.45 48.41 -34.88
N ALA A 163 10.35 49.06 -35.26
CA ALA A 163 10.30 50.51 -35.37
C ALA A 163 10.40 51.18 -34.00
N LYS A 164 9.72 50.64 -32.99
CA LYS A 164 9.69 51.19 -31.63
C LYS A 164 10.89 50.81 -30.78
N PHE A 165 11.40 49.60 -30.97
CA PHE A 165 12.51 49.02 -30.20
C PHE A 165 13.58 48.45 -31.13
N PRO A 166 14.34 49.30 -31.85
CA PRO A 166 15.33 48.85 -32.83
C PRO A 166 16.47 48.02 -32.20
N GLU A 167 16.78 48.27 -30.92
CA GLU A 167 17.83 47.55 -30.19
C GLU A 167 17.42 46.14 -29.74
N LEU A 168 16.13 45.82 -29.80
CA LEU A 168 15.59 44.58 -29.25
C LEU A 168 15.24 43.57 -30.34
N HIS A 169 15.66 42.32 -30.11
CA HIS A 169 15.34 41.23 -31.02
C HIS A 169 13.90 40.74 -30.79
N TYR A 170 13.06 40.84 -31.83
CA TYR A 170 11.68 40.32 -31.82
C TYR A 170 11.56 38.85 -31.34
N ARG A 171 12.58 38.02 -31.59
CA ARG A 171 12.62 36.63 -31.11
C ARG A 171 12.57 36.54 -29.57
N LYS A 172 13.21 37.47 -28.86
CA LYS A 172 13.19 37.50 -27.37
C LYS A 172 11.80 37.85 -26.85
N PHE A 173 11.14 38.82 -27.49
CA PHE A 173 9.76 39.17 -27.19
C PHE A 173 8.81 37.97 -27.37
N VAL A 174 8.89 37.29 -28.52
CA VAL A 174 8.09 36.09 -28.79
C VAL A 174 8.37 34.99 -27.77
N ALA A 175 9.64 34.74 -27.44
CA ALA A 175 10.00 33.74 -26.43
C ALA A 175 9.44 34.08 -25.04
N SER A 176 9.51 35.34 -24.62
CA SER A 176 8.93 35.78 -23.34
C SER A 176 7.41 35.60 -23.29
N ALA A 177 6.70 35.90 -24.37
CA ALA A 177 5.26 35.73 -24.42
C ALA A 177 4.85 34.25 -24.46
N LEU A 178 5.60 33.40 -25.18
CA LEU A 178 5.40 31.95 -25.15
C LEU A 178 5.70 31.35 -23.76
N LEU A 179 6.71 31.85 -23.05
CA LEU A 179 7.05 31.40 -21.70
C LEU A 179 5.90 31.66 -20.71
N ARG A 180 5.20 32.80 -20.83
CA ARG A 180 3.98 33.08 -20.04
C ARG A 180 2.86 32.10 -20.33
N VAL A 181 2.59 31.85 -21.61
CA VAL A 181 1.57 30.87 -22.01
C VAL A 181 1.90 29.48 -21.47
N ALA A 182 3.17 29.07 -21.56
CA ALA A 182 3.64 27.79 -21.02
C ALA A 182 3.48 27.73 -19.48
N ASN A 183 3.80 28.81 -18.76
CA ASN A 183 3.64 28.88 -17.31
C ASN A 183 2.17 28.72 -16.89
N GLY A 184 1.26 29.40 -17.59
CA GLY A 184 -0.18 29.30 -17.35
C GLY A 184 -0.75 27.89 -17.61
N TYR A 185 -0.35 27.23 -18.70
CA TYR A 185 -0.74 25.84 -18.93
C TYR A 185 -0.18 24.88 -17.88
N PHE A 186 1.03 25.13 -17.40
CA PHE A 186 1.64 24.32 -16.36
C PHE A 186 0.96 24.51 -15.00
N PHE A 187 0.49 25.72 -14.70
CA PHE A 187 -0.38 26.00 -13.57
C PHE A 187 -1.70 25.22 -13.67
N LEU A 188 -2.40 25.29 -14.81
CA LEU A 188 -3.65 24.53 -15.02
C LEU A 188 -3.45 23.02 -14.87
N LEU A 189 -2.34 22.47 -15.37
CA LEU A 189 -2.01 21.05 -15.21
C LEU A 189 -1.81 20.68 -13.73
N ASN A 190 -1.09 21.51 -12.97
CA ASN A 190 -0.91 21.33 -11.53
C ASN A 190 -2.25 21.33 -10.78
N VAL A 191 -3.09 22.33 -11.05
CA VAL A 191 -4.43 22.42 -10.45
C VAL A 191 -5.27 21.20 -10.80
N PHE A 192 -5.23 20.74 -12.05
CA PHE A 192 -5.95 19.54 -12.46
C PHE A 192 -5.51 18.29 -11.67
N VAL A 193 -4.20 18.08 -11.48
CA VAL A 193 -3.68 16.97 -10.66
C VAL A 193 -4.16 17.06 -9.21
N ILE A 194 -4.14 18.26 -8.61
CA ILE A 194 -4.62 18.47 -7.24
C ILE A 194 -6.13 18.16 -7.15
N LEU A 195 -6.91 18.60 -8.14
CA LEU A 195 -8.36 18.37 -8.16
C LEU A 195 -8.70 16.88 -8.25
N ILE A 196 -8.00 16.10 -9.09
CA ILE A 196 -8.26 14.65 -9.20
C ILE A 196 -7.83 13.87 -7.95
N GLN A 197 -6.88 14.38 -7.17
CA GLN A 197 -6.40 13.79 -5.91
C GLN A 197 -7.23 14.22 -4.69
N ALA A 198 -8.10 15.23 -4.82
CA ALA A 198 -8.88 15.75 -3.70
C ALA A 198 -9.87 14.71 -3.15
N ARG A 199 -9.76 14.39 -1.86
CA ARG A 199 -10.69 13.52 -1.12
C ARG A 199 -11.84 14.28 -0.48
N ASP A 200 -11.54 15.47 0.04
CA ASP A 200 -12.47 16.29 0.81
C ASP A 200 -12.65 17.69 0.22
N VAL A 201 -13.78 18.31 0.55
CA VAL A 201 -14.09 19.70 0.18
C VAL A 201 -13.08 20.69 0.77
N LEU A 202 -12.43 20.36 1.89
CA LEU A 202 -11.41 21.20 2.52
C LEU A 202 -10.19 21.42 1.63
N ALA A 203 -9.77 20.40 0.85
CA ALA A 203 -8.67 20.55 -0.10
C ALA A 203 -8.99 21.61 -1.17
N LEU A 204 -10.27 21.80 -1.49
CA LEU A 204 -10.74 22.82 -2.43
C LEU A 204 -10.81 24.22 -1.82
N GLN A 205 -10.91 24.35 -0.49
CA GLN A 205 -10.81 25.65 0.19
C GLN A 205 -9.42 26.27 0.06
N PHE A 206 -8.37 25.45 -0.05
CA PHE A 206 -7.03 25.95 -0.32
C PHE A 206 -6.93 26.70 -1.65
N VAL A 207 -7.66 26.25 -2.68
CA VAL A 207 -7.72 26.94 -3.98
C VAL A 207 -8.39 28.31 -3.85
N GLN A 208 -9.40 28.44 -2.98
CA GLN A 208 -10.05 29.72 -2.70
C GLN A 208 -9.14 30.66 -1.91
N GLN A 209 -8.37 30.14 -0.95
CA GLN A 209 -7.40 30.94 -0.19
C GLN A 209 -6.25 31.47 -1.05
N LEU A 210 -5.86 30.75 -2.12
CA LEU A 210 -4.88 31.24 -3.08
C LEU A 210 -5.40 32.47 -3.86
N ASP A 211 -6.70 32.56 -4.11
CA ASP A 211 -7.33 33.72 -4.78
C ASP A 211 -7.37 34.94 -3.84
N ASP A 212 -7.76 34.73 -2.58
CA ASP A 212 -7.87 35.80 -1.58
C ASP A 212 -6.52 36.47 -1.25
N ILE A 213 -5.40 35.78 -1.42
CA ILE A 213 -4.04 36.36 -1.22
C ILE A 213 -3.63 37.25 -2.41
N GLY A 214 -4.22 37.02 -3.58
CA GLY A 214 -3.93 37.75 -4.82
C GLY A 214 -4.52 39.17 -4.88
N GLU A 215 -5.50 39.49 -4.03
CA GLU A 215 -5.96 40.87 -3.84
C GLU A 215 -5.20 41.49 -2.66
N PRO A 216 -4.10 42.24 -2.91
CA PRO A 216 -3.51 43.03 -1.85
C PRO A 216 -4.60 43.99 -1.39
N ASN A 217 -5.03 43.81 -0.14
CA ASN A 217 -5.78 44.76 0.65
C ASN A 217 -5.04 46.09 0.61
N THR A 218 -5.20 46.83 -0.48
CA THR A 218 -4.72 48.19 -0.62
C THR A 218 -5.53 48.93 0.43
N PRO A 219 -4.88 49.44 1.50
CA PRO A 219 -5.60 50.20 2.50
C PRO A 219 -6.03 51.48 1.80
N SER A 220 -7.27 51.47 1.30
CA SER A 220 -7.89 52.64 0.68
C SER A 220 -8.16 53.64 1.79
N ASN A 221 -7.12 54.40 2.12
CA ASN A 221 -7.18 55.63 2.89
C ASN A 221 -7.90 56.69 2.05
N THR A 222 -9.20 56.52 1.83
CA THR A 222 -10.08 57.59 1.35
C THR A 222 -11.50 57.32 1.81
N ALA A 223 -11.80 57.90 2.97
CA ALA A 223 -13.07 58.51 3.36
C ALA A 223 -14.39 57.82 2.94
N ARG A 224 -15.05 57.23 3.95
CA ARG A 224 -16.52 57.16 4.14
C ARG A 224 -17.34 56.94 2.86
N ARG A 225 -17.46 55.68 2.42
CA ARG A 225 -18.71 55.20 1.83
C ARG A 225 -19.25 54.05 2.67
N PRO A 226 -20.53 54.10 3.08
CA PRO A 226 -21.11 53.04 3.89
C PRO A 226 -21.18 51.73 3.08
N PRO A 227 -20.97 50.58 3.72
CA PRO A 227 -21.04 49.29 3.06
C PRO A 227 -22.51 49.02 2.67
N GLN A 228 -22.81 48.98 1.38
CA GLN A 228 -24.06 48.41 0.89
C GLN A 228 -23.97 46.89 1.01
N LEU A 229 -24.48 46.41 2.15
CA LEU A 229 -24.60 45.01 2.53
C LEU A 229 -25.79 44.34 1.83
N THR A 230 -25.90 44.42 0.49
CA THR A 230 -26.88 43.65 -0.29
C THR A 230 -26.43 43.60 -1.74
N GLY A 231 -25.64 42.59 -2.09
CA GLY A 231 -25.28 42.32 -3.46
C GLY A 231 -24.32 41.16 -3.45
N ALA A 232 -24.82 39.96 -3.77
CA ALA A 232 -23.96 38.85 -4.13
C ALA A 232 -22.88 39.37 -5.09
N PRO A 233 -21.60 39.02 -4.91
CA PRO A 233 -20.56 39.41 -5.85
C PRO A 233 -21.00 38.90 -7.21
N ALA A 234 -21.46 39.82 -8.07
CA ALA A 234 -21.71 39.50 -9.45
C ALA A 234 -20.32 39.19 -10.03
N PHE A 235 -20.00 37.89 -10.06
CA PHE A 235 -18.89 37.26 -10.76
C PHE A 235 -19.02 37.65 -12.23
N SER A 236 -18.57 38.86 -12.52
CA SER A 236 -18.92 39.53 -13.75
C SER A 236 -17.79 39.28 -14.73
N LEU A 237 -18.15 38.71 -15.89
CA LEU A 237 -17.42 38.76 -17.15
C LEU A 237 -16.86 40.16 -17.47
N SER A 238 -17.25 41.22 -16.73
CA SER A 238 -16.61 42.53 -16.73
C SER A 238 -15.12 42.50 -16.40
N LYS A 239 -14.57 41.55 -15.62
CA LYS A 239 -13.11 41.46 -15.43
C LYS A 239 -12.37 41.31 -16.76
N ILE A 240 -12.92 40.58 -17.73
CA ILE A 240 -12.32 40.44 -19.08
C ILE A 240 -12.40 41.77 -19.86
N ASP A 241 -13.48 42.52 -19.71
CA ASP A 241 -13.59 43.84 -20.35
C ASP A 241 -12.75 44.91 -19.64
N VAL A 242 -12.52 44.79 -18.32
CA VAL A 242 -11.63 45.65 -17.52
C VAL A 242 -10.15 45.36 -17.84
N LEU A 243 -9.75 44.09 -17.90
CA LEU A 243 -8.41 43.68 -18.32
C LEU A 243 -8.14 44.08 -19.78
N GLY A 244 -9.16 44.01 -20.65
CA GLY A 244 -9.08 44.49 -22.03
C GLY A 244 -9.04 46.01 -22.19
N SER A 245 -9.40 46.77 -21.16
CA SER A 245 -9.47 48.25 -21.12
C SER A 245 -8.51 48.89 -20.12
N ALA A 246 -7.57 48.12 -19.55
CA ALA A 246 -6.53 48.69 -18.69
C ALA A 246 -5.71 49.72 -19.48
N PRO A 247 -5.70 51.01 -19.07
CA PRO A 247 -5.15 52.12 -19.86
C PRO A 247 -3.63 52.02 -20.10
N VAL A 248 -2.95 51.15 -19.37
CA VAL A 248 -1.49 50.96 -19.42
C VAL A 248 -1.01 50.40 -20.76
N PHE A 249 -1.84 49.61 -21.46
CA PHE A 249 -1.51 49.11 -22.81
C PHE A 249 -2.17 49.90 -23.94
N GLU A 250 -3.16 50.74 -23.61
CA GLU A 250 -3.91 51.52 -24.60
C GLU A 250 -3.15 52.77 -25.05
N ALA A 251 -2.19 53.24 -24.25
CA ALA A 251 -1.46 54.49 -24.50
C ALA A 251 -0.35 54.40 -25.56
N GLU A 252 0.14 53.22 -25.94
CA GLU A 252 1.44 53.12 -26.62
C GLU A 252 1.45 52.45 -28.01
N PHE A 253 0.35 51.82 -28.42
CA PHE A 253 0.20 51.25 -29.76
C PHE A 253 -1.17 51.68 -30.30
N GLU A 254 -1.19 52.54 -31.33
CA GLU A 254 -2.44 52.95 -31.99
C GLU A 254 -3.15 51.70 -32.53
N ARG A 255 -4.18 51.26 -31.81
CA ARG A 255 -4.95 50.05 -32.09
C ARG A 255 -5.65 50.19 -33.44
N GLY A 256 -5.33 49.31 -34.38
CA GLY A 256 -6.18 49.06 -35.54
C GLY A 256 -7.54 48.54 -35.07
N ARG A 257 -8.57 49.39 -35.09
CA ARG A 257 -9.93 49.14 -34.55
C ARG A 257 -10.58 47.83 -35.04
N SER A 258 -10.12 47.28 -36.17
CA SER A 258 -10.64 46.03 -36.77
C SER A 258 -10.02 44.73 -36.22
N SER A 259 -8.86 44.75 -35.56
CA SER A 259 -8.18 43.53 -35.07
C SER A 259 -8.72 43.04 -33.72
N CYS A 260 -9.18 43.96 -32.86
CA CYS A 260 -9.55 43.69 -31.47
C CYS A 260 -10.73 42.70 -31.34
N SER A 261 -11.75 42.79 -32.19
CA SER A 261 -12.91 41.89 -32.15
C SER A 261 -12.54 40.42 -32.44
N LYS A 262 -11.69 40.18 -33.45
CA LYS A 262 -11.23 38.83 -33.81
C LYS A 262 -10.33 38.22 -32.73
N MET A 263 -9.60 39.05 -31.97
CA MET A 263 -8.80 38.59 -30.84
C MET A 263 -9.68 38.17 -29.67
N LYS A 264 -10.66 39.01 -29.30
CA LYS A 264 -11.63 38.68 -28.24
C LYS A 264 -12.35 37.35 -28.56
N ALA A 265 -12.74 37.15 -29.82
CA ALA A 265 -13.34 35.89 -30.26
C ALA A 265 -12.37 34.69 -30.13
N PHE A 266 -11.12 34.85 -30.56
CA PHE A 266 -10.10 33.80 -30.45
C PHE A 266 -9.81 33.40 -29.00
N LEU A 267 -9.61 34.37 -28.11
CA LEU A 267 -9.37 34.11 -26.68
C LEU A 267 -10.56 33.39 -26.05
N LYS A 268 -11.80 33.81 -26.36
CA LYS A 268 -13.01 33.11 -25.90
C LYS A 268 -13.02 31.65 -26.37
N VAL A 269 -12.76 31.39 -27.65
CA VAL A 269 -12.70 30.02 -28.19
C VAL A 269 -11.62 29.20 -27.48
N LEU A 270 -10.44 29.78 -27.22
CA LEU A 270 -9.38 29.07 -26.51
C LEU A 270 -9.77 28.72 -25.07
N TYR A 271 -10.42 29.65 -24.34
CA TYR A 271 -10.94 29.36 -23.00
C TYR A 271 -11.98 28.23 -23.01
N PHE A 272 -12.87 28.22 -24.00
CA PHE A 272 -13.82 27.10 -24.18
C PHE A 272 -13.10 25.78 -24.44
N ILE A 273 -12.06 25.77 -25.28
CA ILE A 273 -11.27 24.55 -25.53
C ILE A 273 -10.57 24.07 -24.25
N ASN A 274 -9.94 24.97 -23.50
CA ASN A 274 -9.27 24.61 -22.25
C ASN A 274 -10.27 24.06 -21.21
N LEU A 275 -11.45 24.67 -21.11
CA LEU A 275 -12.55 24.19 -20.27
C LEU A 275 -13.00 22.79 -20.71
N ASP A 276 -13.27 22.59 -21.99
CA ASP A 276 -13.72 21.31 -22.53
C ASP A 276 -12.69 20.21 -22.24
N VAL A 277 -11.39 20.48 -22.42
CA VAL A 277 -10.32 19.51 -22.14
C VAL A 277 -10.28 19.12 -20.66
N LEU A 278 -10.33 20.09 -19.74
CA LEU A 278 -10.30 19.81 -18.29
C LEU A 278 -11.57 19.11 -17.82
N VAL A 279 -12.74 19.51 -18.32
CA VAL A 279 -14.02 18.87 -18.01
C VAL A 279 -14.06 17.43 -18.54
N VAL A 280 -13.63 17.18 -19.77
CA VAL A 280 -13.53 15.82 -20.32
C VAL A 280 -12.56 14.97 -19.50
N GLY A 281 -11.39 15.51 -19.14
CA GLY A 281 -10.44 14.83 -18.25
C GLY A 281 -11.07 14.44 -16.91
N MET A 282 -11.79 15.38 -16.28
CA MET A 282 -12.46 15.14 -15.00
C MET A 282 -13.61 14.12 -15.12
N ILE A 283 -14.35 14.12 -16.23
CA ILE A 283 -15.39 13.12 -16.52
C ILE A 283 -14.76 11.73 -16.64
N VAL A 284 -13.64 11.59 -17.37
CA VAL A 284 -12.94 10.30 -17.50
C VAL A 284 -12.45 9.80 -16.14
N VAL A 285 -11.85 10.67 -15.33
CA VAL A 285 -11.40 10.31 -13.98
C VAL A 285 -12.58 9.92 -13.10
N SER A 286 -13.65 10.72 -13.08
CA SER A 286 -14.87 10.45 -12.30
C SER A 286 -15.51 9.12 -12.69
N TYR A 287 -15.54 8.82 -13.99
CA TYR A 287 -16.04 7.54 -14.48
C TYR A 287 -15.18 6.38 -13.99
N ARG A 288 -13.84 6.51 -14.05
CA ARG A 288 -12.91 5.50 -13.52
C ARG A 288 -13.00 5.32 -12.00
N GLN A 289 -13.26 6.40 -11.26
CA GLN A 289 -13.54 6.33 -9.83
C GLN A 289 -14.82 5.54 -9.57
N MET A 290 -15.91 5.86 -10.29
CA MET A 290 -17.19 5.15 -10.17
C MET A 290 -17.11 3.67 -10.50
N THR A 291 -16.29 3.27 -11.48
CA THR A 291 -16.11 1.86 -11.84
C THR A 291 -15.16 1.11 -10.91
N GLY A 292 -14.56 1.80 -9.93
CA GLY A 292 -13.58 1.20 -9.03
C GLY A 292 -12.29 0.80 -9.74
N TYR A 293 -11.91 1.52 -10.81
CA TYR A 293 -10.66 1.27 -11.55
C TYR A 293 -9.43 1.50 -10.68
N TYR A 294 -9.51 2.45 -9.75
CA TYR A 294 -8.43 2.77 -8.81
C TYR A 294 -8.47 1.91 -7.54
N GLN A 295 -9.40 0.95 -7.43
CA GLN A 295 -9.44 0.04 -6.29
C GLN A 295 -8.31 -0.95 -6.37
N CYS A 296 -7.79 -1.28 -5.19
CA CYS A 296 -6.92 -2.41 -5.01
C CYS A 296 -7.62 -3.68 -5.53
N GLN A 297 -6.93 -4.45 -6.40
CA GLN A 297 -7.47 -5.70 -6.95
C GLN A 297 -7.29 -6.87 -5.98
N GLN A 298 -6.17 -6.89 -5.26
CA GLN A 298 -5.85 -7.90 -4.25
C GLN A 298 -5.37 -7.23 -2.98
N LEU A 299 -5.93 -7.58 -1.84
CA LEU A 299 -5.51 -7.06 -0.53
C LEU A 299 -5.06 -8.19 0.38
N SER A 300 -4.08 -7.92 1.23
CA SER A 300 -3.75 -8.78 2.36
C SER A 300 -4.48 -8.26 3.58
N ALA A 301 -5.16 -9.16 4.29
CA ALA A 301 -5.80 -8.85 5.57
C ALA A 301 -5.18 -9.68 6.68
N GLU A 302 -4.91 -9.05 7.82
CA GLU A 302 -4.56 -9.74 9.06
C GLU A 302 -5.62 -9.43 10.14
N PHE A 303 -5.88 -10.43 10.98
CA PHE A 303 -6.90 -10.36 12.02
C PHE A 303 -6.26 -10.54 13.39
N GLY A 304 -6.88 -9.99 14.43
CA GLY A 304 -6.50 -10.26 15.81
C GLY A 304 -6.66 -11.73 16.24
N ASP A 305 -6.12 -12.04 17.43
CA ASP A 305 -6.14 -13.38 18.03
C ASP A 305 -7.49 -13.74 18.70
N ASP A 306 -8.59 -13.15 18.25
CA ASP A 306 -9.91 -13.41 18.83
C ASP A 306 -10.37 -14.83 18.54
N VAL A 307 -10.99 -15.44 19.55
CA VAL A 307 -11.53 -16.79 19.47
C VAL A 307 -13.01 -16.80 19.86
N TRP A 308 -13.80 -17.44 19.02
CA TRP A 308 -15.21 -17.70 19.28
C TRP A 308 -15.43 -19.19 19.45
N ASP A 309 -15.60 -19.59 20.72
CA ASP A 309 -16.00 -20.96 21.03
C ASP A 309 -17.51 -21.15 20.81
N GLY A 310 -17.86 -22.19 20.08
CA GLY A 310 -19.24 -22.51 19.71
C GLY A 310 -19.83 -21.70 18.55
N ALA A 311 -19.01 -21.40 17.54
CA ALA A 311 -19.48 -20.87 16.26
C ALA A 311 -20.37 -21.88 15.54
N VAL A 312 -21.59 -21.48 15.18
CA VAL A 312 -22.56 -22.35 14.50
C VAL A 312 -22.21 -22.43 13.02
N THR A 313 -21.62 -23.55 12.61
CA THR A 313 -21.02 -23.73 11.28
C THR A 313 -21.74 -24.83 10.53
N LEU A 314 -22.12 -24.58 9.27
CA LEU A 314 -22.67 -25.60 8.40
C LEU A 314 -21.54 -26.54 7.96
N ASN A 315 -21.57 -27.77 8.46
CA ASN A 315 -20.67 -28.82 7.99
C ASN A 315 -21.10 -29.19 6.55
N GLN A 316 -20.24 -28.86 5.58
CA GLN A 316 -20.55 -29.03 4.15
C GLN A 316 -20.82 -30.49 3.76
N ASP A 317 -20.23 -31.44 4.48
CA ASP A 317 -20.39 -32.86 4.20
C ASP A 317 -21.74 -33.40 4.72
N THR A 318 -22.13 -33.00 5.94
CA THR A 318 -23.35 -33.50 6.60
C THR A 318 -24.57 -32.66 6.28
N GLY A 319 -24.37 -31.40 5.86
CA GLY A 319 -25.44 -30.41 5.71
C GLY A 319 -26.07 -29.99 7.05
N VAL A 320 -25.46 -30.36 8.18
CA VAL A 320 -25.95 -30.06 9.53
C VAL A 320 -25.12 -28.93 10.14
N TYR A 321 -25.78 -28.04 10.88
CA TYR A 321 -25.09 -27.03 11.66
C TYR A 321 -24.50 -27.64 12.93
N GLU A 322 -23.20 -27.48 13.09
CA GLU A 322 -22.40 -27.97 14.21
C GLU A 322 -21.75 -26.80 14.94
N SER A 323 -21.33 -27.04 16.17
CA SER A 323 -20.65 -26.06 17.02
C SER A 323 -19.14 -26.25 16.89
N TRP A 324 -18.46 -25.33 16.21
CA TRP A 324 -17.01 -25.37 16.00
C TRP A 324 -16.33 -24.21 16.72
N THR A 325 -15.03 -24.34 17.00
CA THR A 325 -14.22 -23.24 17.52
C THR A 325 -13.68 -22.42 16.34
N LEU A 326 -14.05 -21.15 16.26
CA LEU A 326 -13.59 -20.22 15.23
C LEU A 326 -12.46 -19.36 15.77
N VAL A 327 -11.33 -19.35 15.09
CA VAL A 327 -10.21 -18.46 15.41
C VAL A 327 -10.02 -17.50 14.24
N PHE A 328 -10.10 -16.20 14.49
CA PHE A 328 -10.23 -15.22 13.41
C PHE A 328 -8.97 -15.06 12.55
N PHE A 329 -7.78 -15.23 13.12
CA PHE A 329 -6.54 -15.19 12.35
C PHE A 329 -6.41 -16.31 11.30
N TYR A 330 -7.22 -17.38 11.37
CA TYR A 330 -7.26 -18.40 10.31
C TYR A 330 -7.74 -17.85 8.96
N PHE A 331 -8.38 -16.69 8.95
CA PHE A 331 -8.80 -16.02 7.72
C PHE A 331 -7.74 -15.04 7.19
N ALA A 332 -6.62 -14.85 7.90
CA ALA A 332 -5.55 -13.97 7.43
C ALA A 332 -5.01 -14.41 6.06
N GLY A 333 -4.63 -13.46 5.21
CA GLY A 333 -4.08 -13.73 3.88
C GLY A 333 -4.67 -12.84 2.80
N VAL A 334 -4.57 -13.31 1.56
CA VAL A 334 -4.91 -12.54 0.35
C VAL A 334 -6.40 -12.64 0.04
N TYR A 335 -7.00 -11.53 -0.34
CA TYR A 335 -8.37 -11.41 -0.82
C TYR A 335 -8.39 -10.70 -2.17
N GLU A 336 -9.13 -11.25 -3.13
CA GLU A 336 -9.26 -10.70 -4.48
C GLU A 336 -10.63 -10.04 -4.67
N LYS A 337 -10.65 -8.93 -5.41
CA LYS A 337 -11.87 -8.22 -5.77
C LYS A 337 -12.74 -9.08 -6.70
N SER A 338 -13.90 -9.51 -6.21
CA SER A 338 -14.87 -10.33 -6.95
C SER A 338 -16.23 -9.65 -7.04
N GLY A 339 -16.33 -8.64 -7.90
CA GLY A 339 -17.57 -7.92 -8.18
C GLY A 339 -17.86 -6.77 -7.20
N THR A 340 -19.13 -6.37 -7.12
CA THR A 340 -19.57 -5.23 -6.29
C THR A 340 -20.89 -5.50 -5.59
N HIS A 341 -21.03 -5.01 -4.35
CA HIS A 341 -22.27 -4.95 -3.58
C HIS A 341 -22.49 -3.51 -3.12
N ALA A 342 -23.72 -2.98 -3.27
CA ALA A 342 -24.01 -1.58 -2.91
C ALA A 342 -23.07 -0.54 -3.58
N GLY A 343 -22.62 -0.83 -4.81
CA GLY A 343 -21.65 0.01 -5.53
C GLY A 343 -20.23 0.02 -4.96
N ARG A 344 -19.91 -0.91 -4.04
CA ARG A 344 -18.59 -1.08 -3.41
C ARG A 344 -18.04 -2.46 -3.72
N PRO A 345 -16.71 -2.66 -3.74
CA PRO A 345 -16.11 -3.94 -4.10
C PRO A 345 -16.41 -5.00 -3.04
N ILE A 346 -16.52 -6.24 -3.49
CA ILE A 346 -16.48 -7.42 -2.61
C ILE A 346 -15.07 -7.99 -2.73
N TYR A 347 -14.42 -8.24 -1.60
CA TYR A 347 -13.11 -8.91 -1.55
C TYR A 347 -13.30 -10.32 -1.03
N VAL A 348 -12.91 -11.31 -1.81
CA VAL A 348 -13.12 -12.73 -1.53
C VAL A 348 -11.78 -13.37 -1.23
N GLU A 349 -11.75 -14.13 -0.14
CA GLU A 349 -10.56 -14.83 0.33
C GLU A 349 -10.00 -15.78 -0.73
N GLN A 350 -8.68 -15.77 -0.89
CA GLN A 350 -7.94 -16.66 -1.77
C GLN A 350 -7.23 -17.77 -0.99
N ARG A 351 -6.83 -18.82 -1.71
CA ARG A 351 -6.09 -19.96 -1.16
C ARG A 351 -4.81 -19.52 -0.48
N LYS A 352 -4.52 -20.17 0.65
CA LYS A 352 -3.34 -19.85 1.48
C LYS A 352 -2.02 -20.30 0.85
N PHE A 353 -2.10 -21.22 -0.11
CA PHE A 353 -0.95 -21.79 -0.78
C PHE A 353 -0.47 -20.94 -1.96
N ASP A 354 -1.33 -20.69 -2.95
CA ASP A 354 -0.99 -20.07 -4.24
C ASP A 354 -1.73 -18.76 -4.51
N HIS A 355 -2.58 -18.30 -3.57
CA HIS A 355 -3.40 -17.10 -3.72
C HIS A 355 -4.38 -17.14 -4.91
N LEU A 356 -4.71 -18.34 -5.40
CA LEU A 356 -5.78 -18.54 -6.37
C LEU A 356 -7.11 -18.76 -5.67
N SER A 357 -8.20 -18.72 -6.42
CA SER A 357 -9.54 -18.94 -5.84
C SER A 357 -9.71 -20.37 -5.34
N TYR A 358 -10.38 -20.51 -4.20
CA TYR A 358 -10.77 -21.81 -3.66
C TYR A 358 -11.70 -22.55 -4.63
N SER A 359 -11.45 -23.84 -4.81
CA SER A 359 -12.30 -24.70 -5.65
C SER A 359 -13.26 -25.54 -4.83
N GLN A 360 -12.87 -25.92 -3.61
CA GLN A 360 -13.67 -26.79 -2.73
C GLN A 360 -14.15 -26.09 -1.47
N VAL A 361 -13.35 -25.17 -0.95
CA VAL A 361 -13.67 -24.41 0.27
C VAL A 361 -14.51 -23.20 -0.10
N GLU A 362 -15.57 -22.92 0.67
CA GLU A 362 -16.29 -21.65 0.53
C GLU A 362 -15.42 -20.54 1.17
N PRO A 363 -15.07 -19.48 0.43
CA PRO A 363 -14.22 -18.41 0.94
C PRO A 363 -15.00 -17.43 1.83
N ALA A 364 -14.30 -16.76 2.75
CA ALA A 364 -14.85 -15.59 3.42
C ALA A 364 -14.82 -14.35 2.52
N GLU A 365 -15.65 -13.36 2.84
CA GLU A 365 -15.72 -12.11 2.07
C GLU A 365 -15.75 -10.87 2.97
N PHE A 366 -15.05 -9.81 2.54
CA PHE A 366 -15.31 -8.45 2.95
C PHE A 366 -16.28 -7.80 1.98
N ARG A 367 -17.37 -7.25 2.52
CA ARG A 367 -18.35 -6.48 1.75
C ARG A 367 -18.90 -5.34 2.56
N TYR A 368 -19.47 -4.34 1.90
CA TYR A 368 -20.16 -3.25 2.58
C TYR A 368 -21.62 -3.61 2.88
N CYS A 369 -22.09 -3.28 4.09
CA CYS A 369 -23.48 -3.50 4.52
C CYS A 369 -24.19 -2.15 4.69
N GLU A 370 -25.10 -1.80 3.76
CA GLU A 370 -25.85 -0.53 3.79
C GLU A 370 -26.68 -0.33 5.07
N PRO A 371 -27.42 -1.33 5.59
CA PRO A 371 -28.27 -1.14 6.78
C PRO A 371 -27.55 -0.65 8.03
N ILE A 372 -26.27 -0.99 8.20
CA ILE A 372 -25.43 -0.52 9.32
C ILE A 372 -24.32 0.44 8.87
N SER A 373 -24.30 0.81 7.58
CA SER A 373 -23.28 1.68 6.97
C SER A 373 -21.85 1.34 7.38
N ALA A 374 -21.48 0.06 7.32
CA ALA A 374 -20.16 -0.41 7.71
C ALA A 374 -19.64 -1.50 6.77
N TRP A 375 -18.32 -1.62 6.68
CA TRP A 375 -17.68 -2.79 6.10
C TRP A 375 -17.85 -3.98 7.04
N VAL A 376 -18.15 -5.14 6.48
CA VAL A 376 -18.36 -6.37 7.23
C VAL A 376 -17.50 -7.48 6.66
N PHE A 377 -16.92 -8.27 7.55
CA PHE A 377 -16.36 -9.57 7.24
C PHE A 377 -17.45 -10.61 7.52
N THR A 378 -17.75 -11.47 6.54
CA THR A 378 -18.82 -12.46 6.64
C THR A 378 -18.40 -13.78 6.02
N HIS A 379 -19.07 -14.85 6.45
CA HIS A 379 -18.94 -16.16 5.85
C HIS A 379 -20.32 -16.82 5.73
N LYS A 380 -20.63 -17.37 4.56
CA LYS A 380 -21.96 -17.95 4.24
C LYS A 380 -22.36 -19.10 5.16
N HIS A 381 -21.39 -19.92 5.56
CA HIS A 381 -21.61 -21.11 6.38
C HIS A 381 -21.44 -20.90 7.89
N ILE A 382 -21.06 -19.70 8.35
CA ILE A 382 -20.86 -19.43 9.78
C ILE A 382 -21.97 -18.49 10.24
N LYS A 383 -22.69 -18.87 11.30
CA LYS A 383 -23.84 -18.13 11.83
C LYS A 383 -23.69 -17.88 13.32
N LYS A 384 -24.20 -16.73 13.78
CA LYS A 384 -24.25 -16.36 15.21
C LYS A 384 -25.11 -17.29 16.04
N SER A 385 -26.15 -17.87 15.45
CA SER A 385 -27.02 -18.84 16.14
C SER A 385 -27.75 -19.74 15.13
N ASN A 386 -28.30 -20.86 15.61
CA ASN A 386 -29.13 -21.76 14.79
C ASN A 386 -30.54 -21.19 14.53
N ASN A 387 -31.05 -20.35 15.44
CA ASN A 387 -32.42 -19.82 15.42
C ASN A 387 -32.55 -18.44 14.79
N THR A 388 -31.45 -17.84 14.36
CA THR A 388 -31.50 -16.58 13.59
C THR A 388 -32.10 -16.89 12.23
N LYS A 389 -33.45 -16.81 12.14
CA LYS A 389 -34.04 -16.03 11.06
C LYS A 389 -33.21 -14.76 11.01
N ASP A 390 -32.58 -14.48 9.87
CA ASP A 390 -31.66 -13.36 9.68
C ASP A 390 -32.02 -12.21 10.61
N ASP A 391 -31.03 -11.66 11.30
CA ASP A 391 -31.10 -10.61 12.33
C ASP A 391 -31.83 -9.31 11.91
N GLY A 392 -32.63 -9.35 10.85
CA GLY A 392 -33.36 -8.27 10.21
C GLY A 392 -32.44 -7.41 9.36
N SER A 393 -31.14 -7.41 9.66
CA SER A 393 -30.14 -6.58 9.00
C SER A 393 -29.71 -7.15 7.65
N GLY A 394 -29.85 -8.46 7.45
CA GLY A 394 -29.48 -9.14 6.20
C GLY A 394 -27.96 -9.25 5.98
N CYS A 395 -27.13 -8.87 6.97
CA CYS A 395 -25.70 -8.77 6.76
C CYS A 395 -24.86 -9.89 7.38
N ASN A 396 -25.40 -10.67 8.34
CA ASN A 396 -24.74 -11.80 9.04
C ASN A 396 -23.22 -11.60 9.29
N TRP A 397 -22.84 -10.42 9.75
CA TRP A 397 -21.43 -10.04 9.89
C TRP A 397 -20.76 -10.81 11.03
N LEU A 398 -19.52 -11.26 10.84
CA LEU A 398 -18.66 -11.83 11.88
C LEU A 398 -17.71 -10.77 12.47
N LEU A 399 -17.19 -9.89 11.62
CA LEU A 399 -16.62 -8.60 12.03
C LEU A 399 -17.34 -7.46 11.32
N ARG A 400 -17.34 -6.28 11.94
CA ARG A 400 -17.77 -5.04 11.30
C ARG A 400 -16.84 -3.88 11.65
N SER A 401 -16.60 -3.01 10.69
CA SER A 401 -15.90 -1.74 10.92
C SER A 401 -16.76 -0.76 11.74
N PRO A 402 -16.20 0.38 12.17
CA PRO A 402 -17.00 1.54 12.53
C PRO A 402 -17.87 1.97 11.35
N GLU A 403 -18.94 2.70 11.65
CA GLU A 403 -19.79 3.29 10.60
C GLU A 403 -18.94 4.22 9.72
N THR A 404 -19.03 4.05 8.40
CA THR A 404 -18.22 4.77 7.43
C THR A 404 -18.93 4.87 6.10
N ASP A 405 -18.77 5.99 5.41
CA ASP A 405 -19.17 6.16 4.03
C ASP A 405 -18.04 5.85 3.03
N SER A 406 -16.83 5.51 3.50
CA SER A 406 -15.67 5.29 2.63
C SER A 406 -15.82 4.06 1.74
N PHE A 407 -15.64 4.28 0.43
CA PHE A 407 -15.77 3.29 -0.63
C PHE A 407 -14.59 2.35 -0.75
N ASP A 408 -13.51 2.62 -0.04
CA ASP A 408 -12.32 1.80 -0.02
C ASP A 408 -12.16 1.16 1.35
N LEU A 409 -11.95 -0.15 1.38
CA LEU A 409 -11.70 -0.89 2.62
C LEU A 409 -10.40 -0.42 3.29
N LEU A 410 -9.41 0.03 2.49
CA LEU A 410 -8.11 0.49 2.99
C LEU A 410 -8.16 1.83 3.75
N GLU A 411 -9.24 2.60 3.60
CA GLU A 411 -9.45 3.86 4.32
C GLU A 411 -10.19 3.66 5.65
N VAL A 412 -10.63 2.44 5.93
CA VAL A 412 -11.36 2.10 7.14
C VAL A 412 -10.39 1.98 8.31
N GLY A 413 -10.75 2.55 9.47
CA GLY A 413 -9.94 2.44 10.67
C GLY A 413 -9.71 0.98 11.11
N SER A 414 -8.56 0.73 11.75
CA SER A 414 -8.15 -0.63 12.15
C SER A 414 -8.94 -1.20 13.34
N GLN A 415 -9.72 -0.39 14.07
CA GLN A 415 -10.54 -0.85 15.20
C GLN A 415 -11.90 -1.37 14.73
N TRP A 416 -12.09 -2.69 14.81
CA TRP A 416 -13.29 -3.38 14.36
C TRP A 416 -14.07 -3.96 15.54
N SER A 417 -15.36 -4.21 15.34
CA SER A 417 -16.16 -5.02 16.26
C SER A 417 -16.17 -6.47 15.78
N VAL A 418 -15.86 -7.42 16.66
CA VAL A 418 -15.86 -8.86 16.38
C VAL A 418 -16.95 -9.57 17.18
N TRP A 419 -17.53 -10.61 16.59
CA TRP A 419 -18.48 -11.49 17.27
C TRP A 419 -17.78 -12.73 17.82
N ILE A 420 -17.70 -12.82 19.16
CA ILE A 420 -17.13 -13.97 19.89
C ILE A 420 -18.16 -14.65 20.80
N GLY A 421 -19.44 -14.61 20.40
CA GLY A 421 -20.59 -14.91 21.26
C GLY A 421 -21.10 -13.67 22.03
N SER A 422 -20.26 -12.64 22.13
CA SER A 422 -20.60 -11.26 22.46
C SER A 422 -19.86 -10.32 21.50
N ILE A 423 -20.28 -9.05 21.44
CA ILE A 423 -19.56 -8.04 20.67
C ILE A 423 -18.33 -7.61 21.47
N ALA A 424 -17.15 -7.82 20.90
CA ALA A 424 -15.87 -7.33 21.41
C ALA A 424 -15.21 -6.41 20.37
N THR A 425 -14.11 -5.76 20.74
CA THR A 425 -13.28 -4.94 19.85
C THR A 425 -12.04 -5.71 19.44
N THR A 426 -11.70 -5.66 18.16
CA THR A 426 -10.50 -6.29 17.58
C THR A 426 -9.77 -5.32 16.66
N THR A 427 -8.59 -5.73 16.20
CA THR A 427 -7.84 -5.04 15.16
C THR A 427 -7.85 -5.84 13.87
N VAL A 428 -8.13 -5.17 12.75
CA VAL A 428 -7.95 -5.69 11.39
C VAL A 428 -7.00 -4.75 10.66
N SER A 429 -5.91 -5.29 10.13
CA SER A 429 -5.03 -4.58 9.21
C SER A 429 -5.34 -5.05 7.79
N THR A 430 -5.46 -4.12 6.87
CA THR A 430 -5.63 -4.42 5.44
C THR A 430 -4.64 -3.59 4.65
N GLU A 431 -3.90 -4.25 3.79
CA GLU A 431 -2.89 -3.64 2.92
C GLU A 431 -3.13 -4.09 1.48
N CYS A 432 -2.72 -3.28 0.51
CA CYS A 432 -2.90 -3.65 -0.88
C CYS A 432 -1.73 -4.49 -1.39
N ASP A 433 -2.01 -5.64 -1.98
CA ASP A 433 -1.02 -6.53 -2.57
C ASP A 433 -0.71 -6.11 -4.01
N PHE A 434 -0.10 -4.94 -4.15
CA PHE A 434 0.40 -4.45 -5.42
C PHE A 434 1.70 -3.70 -5.20
N CYS A 435 2.74 -4.08 -5.93
CA CYS A 435 4.01 -3.37 -5.95
C CYS A 435 4.03 -2.30 -7.05
N SER A 436 4.65 -1.17 -6.77
CA SER A 436 4.93 -0.11 -7.75
C SER A 436 6.42 -0.02 -8.09
N SER A 437 7.27 -0.53 -7.20
CA SER A 437 8.72 -0.54 -7.29
C SER A 437 9.31 -1.71 -6.50
N ASP A 438 10.59 -2.02 -6.73
CA ASP A 438 11.30 -3.09 -6.01
C ASP A 438 11.42 -2.82 -4.49
N VAL A 439 11.23 -1.56 -4.07
CA VAL A 439 11.17 -1.18 -2.65
C VAL A 439 9.95 -1.79 -1.98
N ASP A 440 8.82 -1.87 -2.68
CA ASP A 440 7.59 -2.48 -2.17
C ASP A 440 7.78 -4.00 -1.97
N CYS A 441 8.70 -4.62 -2.73
CA CYS A 441 9.13 -6.00 -2.59
C CYS A 441 10.23 -6.19 -1.53
N ASN A 442 10.30 -5.30 -0.53
CA ASN A 442 11.30 -5.28 0.54
C ASN A 442 12.77 -5.28 0.06
N LEU A 443 13.03 -4.84 -1.18
CA LEU A 443 14.33 -4.95 -1.86
C LEU A 443 14.86 -6.39 -2.00
N ASN A 444 14.02 -7.40 -1.75
CA ASN A 444 14.34 -8.81 -1.88
C ASN A 444 13.67 -9.44 -3.11
N GLY A 445 13.19 -8.62 -4.03
CA GLY A 445 12.44 -9.02 -5.22
C GLY A 445 12.35 -7.90 -6.24
N ASN A 446 11.95 -8.24 -7.46
CA ASN A 446 11.64 -7.28 -8.51
C ASN A 446 10.13 -7.07 -8.61
N CYS A 447 9.68 -5.84 -8.78
CA CYS A 447 8.29 -5.58 -9.06
C CYS A 447 7.99 -5.74 -10.56
N ILE A 448 7.30 -6.81 -10.93
CA ILE A 448 6.94 -7.15 -12.31
C ILE A 448 5.41 -7.16 -12.44
N ASP A 449 4.88 -6.25 -13.25
CA ASP A 449 3.43 -6.13 -13.53
C ASP A 449 2.55 -5.97 -12.27
N GLY A 450 3.11 -5.39 -11.19
CA GLY A 450 2.40 -5.20 -9.93
C GLY A 450 2.54 -6.33 -8.93
N LEU A 451 3.28 -7.39 -9.27
CA LEU A 451 3.56 -8.54 -8.42
C LEU A 451 5.06 -8.60 -8.11
N CYS A 452 5.40 -9.03 -6.89
CA CYS A 452 6.79 -9.20 -6.50
C CYS A 452 7.32 -10.57 -6.96
N ASP A 453 8.37 -10.54 -7.77
CA ASP A 453 9.18 -11.71 -8.14
C ASP A 453 10.38 -11.79 -7.20
N CYS A 454 10.29 -12.64 -6.19
CA CYS A 454 11.28 -12.72 -5.12
C CYS A 454 12.62 -13.28 -5.61
N HIS A 455 13.71 -12.66 -5.16
CA HIS A 455 15.06 -13.12 -5.50
C HIS A 455 15.40 -14.39 -4.73
N ASP A 456 16.18 -15.25 -5.36
CA ASP A 456 16.91 -16.31 -4.68
C ASP A 456 18.35 -15.83 -4.45
N GLU A 457 18.69 -15.45 -3.21
CA GLU A 457 20.03 -15.05 -2.84
C GLU A 457 20.86 -16.25 -2.38
N TYR A 458 22.17 -16.22 -2.60
CA TYR A 458 23.08 -17.24 -2.06
C TYR A 458 22.95 -17.28 -0.52
N GLY A 459 22.42 -18.38 0.02
CA GLY A 459 22.22 -18.57 1.45
C GLY A 459 20.84 -18.23 1.98
N ALA A 460 19.91 -17.71 1.16
CA ALA A 460 18.55 -17.39 1.61
C ALA A 460 17.51 -17.37 0.46
N GLN A 461 16.31 -17.85 0.76
CA GLN A 461 15.15 -17.75 -0.11
C GLN A 461 14.11 -16.78 0.47
N PHE A 462 13.48 -15.99 -0.38
CA PHE A 462 12.45 -15.03 0.02
C PHE A 462 11.08 -15.49 -0.45
N LEU A 463 10.08 -15.40 0.44
CA LEU A 463 8.70 -15.83 0.18
C LEU A 463 7.70 -14.72 0.53
N GLY A 464 6.50 -14.85 -0.03
CA GLY A 464 5.34 -14.00 0.24
C GLY A 464 5.07 -12.93 -0.79
N THR A 465 3.90 -12.32 -0.70
CA THR A 465 3.38 -11.33 -1.68
C THR A 465 4.30 -10.12 -1.87
N HIS A 466 5.09 -9.77 -0.86
CA HIS A 466 6.05 -8.65 -0.88
C HIS A 466 7.48 -9.10 -0.58
N CYS A 467 7.81 -10.39 -0.73
CA CYS A 467 9.14 -10.96 -0.43
C CYS A 467 9.64 -10.65 1.00
N GLN A 468 8.71 -10.55 1.95
CA GLN A 468 8.97 -10.21 3.36
C GLN A 468 9.52 -11.39 4.17
N THR A 469 9.40 -12.61 3.66
CA THR A 469 9.73 -13.84 4.40
C THR A 469 11.10 -14.33 4.02
N LYS A 470 12.12 -14.01 4.82
CA LYS A 470 13.47 -14.55 4.61
C LYS A 470 13.62 -15.92 5.28
N VAL A 471 13.94 -16.93 4.49
CA VAL A 471 14.29 -18.29 4.95
C VAL A 471 15.76 -18.54 4.64
N LEU A 472 16.60 -18.62 5.68
CA LEU A 472 18.02 -18.92 5.51
C LEU A 472 18.22 -20.38 5.10
N ASP A 473 19.23 -20.67 4.28
CA ASP A 473 19.54 -22.03 3.84
C ASP A 473 19.87 -22.95 5.03
N SER A 474 20.55 -22.43 6.06
CA SER A 474 20.81 -23.15 7.32
C SER A 474 19.54 -23.52 8.07
N CYS A 475 18.44 -22.80 7.83
CA CYS A 475 17.15 -23.02 8.49
C CYS A 475 16.16 -23.78 7.60
N ARG A 476 16.60 -24.31 6.44
CA ARG A 476 15.80 -25.26 5.65
C ARG A 476 15.54 -26.56 6.40
N THR A 477 16.46 -26.91 7.27
CA THR A 477 16.33 -27.99 8.24
C THR A 477 16.42 -27.39 9.63
N ILE A 478 15.48 -27.78 10.49
CA ILE A 478 15.41 -27.32 11.87
C ILE A 478 15.37 -28.54 12.79
N VAL A 479 15.93 -28.37 13.99
CA VAL A 479 16.05 -29.43 14.99
C VAL A 479 15.37 -28.96 16.26
N GLY A 480 14.46 -29.77 16.80
CA GLY A 480 13.83 -29.56 18.10
C GLY A 480 14.83 -29.84 19.22
N GLU A 481 14.92 -28.95 20.20
CA GLU A 481 15.88 -29.11 21.30
C GLU A 481 15.47 -30.19 22.32
N GLY A 482 14.17 -30.52 22.40
CA GLY A 482 13.64 -31.48 23.37
C GLY A 482 14.00 -32.92 23.02
N PHE A 483 13.64 -33.36 21.81
CA PHE A 483 13.79 -34.74 21.38
C PHE A 483 14.75 -34.91 20.20
N ASN A 484 15.44 -33.85 19.78
CA ASN A 484 16.31 -33.86 18.61
C ASN A 484 15.56 -34.31 17.33
N GLU A 485 14.26 -34.04 17.28
CA GLU A 485 13.44 -34.24 16.09
C GLU A 485 13.83 -33.22 15.02
N THR A 486 13.85 -33.67 13.78
CA THR A 486 14.34 -32.90 12.65
C THR A 486 13.22 -32.71 11.66
N PHE A 487 13.03 -31.46 11.24
CA PHE A 487 12.08 -31.09 10.21
C PHE A 487 12.78 -30.39 9.05
N SER A 488 12.32 -30.60 7.82
CA SER A 488 12.89 -29.98 6.63
C SER A 488 11.83 -29.49 5.65
N ILE A 489 12.14 -28.41 4.94
CA ILE A 489 11.30 -27.84 3.87
C ILE A 489 11.50 -28.60 2.55
N ASN A 490 12.69 -29.15 2.32
CA ASN A 490 13.12 -29.69 1.01
C ASN A 490 12.74 -31.16 0.78
N TYR A 491 12.05 -31.83 1.71
CA TYR A 491 11.89 -33.28 1.65
C TYR A 491 10.64 -33.72 0.88
N TYR A 492 10.72 -33.60 -0.46
CA TYR A 492 9.85 -34.31 -1.39
C TYR A 492 10.66 -35.39 -2.12
N PRO A 493 10.41 -36.69 -1.87
CA PRO A 493 11.17 -37.74 -2.52
C PRO A 493 10.97 -37.63 -4.04
N LYS A 494 12.07 -37.74 -4.80
CA LYS A 494 12.07 -37.64 -6.27
C LYS A 494 11.05 -38.57 -6.95
N SER A 495 10.66 -39.66 -6.29
CA SER A 495 9.62 -40.59 -6.77
C SER A 495 8.21 -40.01 -6.80
N LEU A 496 7.97 -38.87 -6.16
CA LEU A 496 6.72 -38.10 -6.20
C LEU A 496 6.82 -36.87 -7.11
N GLN A 497 7.85 -36.79 -7.95
CA GLN A 497 7.85 -35.85 -9.06
C GLN A 497 6.68 -36.22 -9.98
N PHE A 498 5.59 -35.46 -9.87
CA PHE A 498 4.55 -35.46 -10.87
C PHE A 498 5.19 -35.19 -12.23
N ASP A 499 4.70 -35.85 -13.28
CA ASP A 499 5.11 -35.66 -14.69
C ASP A 499 4.81 -34.23 -15.25
N GLY A 500 4.65 -33.24 -14.38
CA GLY A 500 4.75 -31.84 -14.73
C GLY A 500 6.17 -31.46 -15.14
N PRO A 501 6.36 -30.36 -15.88
CA PRO A 501 7.69 -29.91 -16.30
C PRO A 501 8.60 -29.83 -15.08
N ALA A 502 9.72 -30.56 -15.10
CA ALA A 502 10.65 -30.76 -13.98
C ALA A 502 11.24 -29.48 -13.33
N SER A 503 10.81 -28.29 -13.77
CA SER A 503 11.21 -26.98 -13.27
C SER A 503 10.27 -26.37 -12.23
N THR A 504 9.12 -26.98 -11.90
CA THR A 504 8.16 -26.39 -10.93
C THR A 504 8.29 -26.89 -9.49
N PHE A 505 9.23 -27.80 -9.19
CA PHE A 505 9.43 -28.35 -7.83
C PHE A 505 10.64 -27.77 -7.08
N ASP A 506 11.33 -26.76 -7.64
CA ASP A 506 12.31 -25.97 -6.89
C ASP A 506 11.63 -24.96 -5.93
N THR A 507 10.30 -24.84 -5.99
CA THR A 507 9.55 -23.94 -5.13
C THR A 507 9.30 -24.58 -3.76
N ILE A 508 9.71 -23.86 -2.71
CA ILE A 508 9.35 -24.20 -1.34
C ILE A 508 7.83 -24.27 -1.22
N PHE A 509 7.31 -25.37 -0.67
CA PHE A 509 5.89 -25.44 -0.32
C PHE A 509 5.63 -24.45 0.82
N SER A 510 4.79 -23.45 0.55
CA SER A 510 4.47 -22.39 1.50
C SER A 510 2.96 -22.25 1.73
N LEU A 511 2.58 -21.96 2.97
CA LEU A 511 1.22 -21.59 3.37
C LEU A 511 1.28 -20.25 4.09
N TYR A 512 0.34 -19.35 3.81
CA TYR A 512 0.32 -17.99 4.38
C TYR A 512 1.66 -17.27 4.19
N SER A 513 2.27 -17.41 2.99
CA SER A 513 3.59 -16.84 2.71
C SER A 513 4.73 -17.35 3.61
N ARG A 514 4.57 -18.50 4.29
CA ARG A 514 5.57 -19.11 5.17
C ARG A 514 5.86 -20.55 4.76
N PRO A 515 7.10 -21.05 4.92
CA PRO A 515 7.43 -22.42 4.55
C PRO A 515 6.69 -23.42 5.44
N VAL A 516 6.34 -24.58 4.87
CA VAL A 516 5.88 -25.74 5.65
C VAL A 516 7.06 -26.67 5.89
N TYR A 517 7.25 -27.05 7.15
CA TYR A 517 8.29 -28.01 7.51
C TYR A 517 7.70 -29.39 7.67
N ARG A 518 8.33 -30.40 7.08
CA ARG A 518 7.95 -31.80 7.22
C ARG A 518 8.93 -32.51 8.14
N TYR A 519 8.42 -33.32 9.06
CA TYR A 519 9.23 -34.20 9.90
C TYR A 519 10.00 -35.22 9.05
N ILE A 520 11.31 -35.36 9.29
CA ILE A 520 12.18 -36.29 8.55
C ILE A 520 12.85 -37.37 9.42
N GLY A 521 12.85 -37.20 10.74
CA GLY A 521 13.42 -38.17 11.68
C GLY A 521 13.98 -37.51 12.95
N GLY A 522 14.63 -38.30 13.81
CA GLY A 522 15.02 -37.87 15.16
C GLY A 522 13.99 -38.30 16.20
N GLY A 523 13.99 -37.68 17.37
CA GLY A 523 13.09 -38.07 18.47
C GLY A 523 13.71 -39.09 19.43
N ALA A 524 13.26 -39.09 20.69
CA ALA A 524 13.51 -40.21 21.59
C ALA A 524 12.74 -41.45 21.09
N GLU A 525 13.33 -42.65 21.19
CA GLU A 525 12.69 -43.93 20.83
C GLU A 525 11.30 -44.14 21.48
N GLU A 526 10.94 -43.32 22.46
CA GLU A 526 9.68 -43.37 23.22
C GLU A 526 8.46 -42.83 22.44
N HIS A 527 8.67 -42.06 21.36
CA HIS A 527 7.60 -41.68 20.45
C HIS A 527 7.71 -42.50 19.16
N ASP A 528 6.94 -43.60 19.10
CA ASP A 528 6.77 -44.56 17.98
C ASP A 528 6.18 -43.90 16.70
N ILE A 529 6.60 -42.69 16.34
CA ILE A 529 6.23 -42.02 15.09
C ILE A 529 7.01 -42.71 13.97
N ASP A 530 6.35 -43.59 13.23
CA ASP A 530 6.91 -44.18 12.02
C ASP A 530 6.86 -43.13 10.89
N PRO A 531 8.00 -42.57 10.45
CA PRO A 531 8.05 -41.51 9.43
C PRO A 531 7.57 -41.99 8.05
N THR A 532 7.32 -43.30 7.86
CA THR A 532 6.78 -43.87 6.63
C THR A 532 5.26 -43.90 6.58
N THR A 533 4.58 -43.93 7.73
CA THR A 533 3.12 -44.00 7.83
C THR A 533 2.49 -42.74 8.42
N GLU A 534 3.25 -41.99 9.22
CA GLU A 534 2.80 -40.78 9.88
C GLU A 534 3.53 -39.55 9.34
N PHE A 535 2.77 -38.51 9.02
CA PHE A 535 3.34 -37.23 8.61
C PHE A 535 3.06 -36.16 9.65
N LEU A 536 4.13 -35.67 10.27
CA LEU A 536 4.06 -34.49 11.11
C LEU A 536 4.55 -33.27 10.31
N PHE A 537 3.70 -32.25 10.21
CA PHE A 537 4.03 -30.98 9.55
C PHE A 537 4.00 -29.82 10.55
N LEU A 538 4.91 -28.87 10.39
CA LEU A 538 4.82 -27.55 11.01
C LEU A 538 4.30 -26.56 9.98
N MET A 539 3.13 -25.99 10.24
CA MET A 539 2.43 -25.08 9.34
C MET A 539 2.11 -23.77 10.06
N TYR A 540 2.29 -22.65 9.37
CA TYR A 540 1.81 -21.36 9.85
C TYR A 540 0.33 -21.20 9.49
N THR A 541 -0.49 -20.68 10.39
CA THR A 541 -1.94 -20.55 10.19
C THR A 541 -2.46 -19.12 10.33
N GLY A 542 -1.58 -18.13 10.23
CA GLY A 542 -1.92 -16.71 10.20
C GLY A 542 -1.31 -15.90 11.35
N SER A 543 -1.30 -16.43 12.58
CA SER A 543 -0.61 -15.79 13.72
C SER A 543 0.27 -16.74 14.53
N ARG A 544 0.19 -18.05 14.30
CA ARG A 544 0.93 -19.07 15.06
C ARG A 544 1.40 -20.20 14.15
N TRP A 545 2.41 -20.92 14.61
CA TRP A 545 2.81 -22.20 14.03
C TRP A 545 2.12 -23.36 14.74
N PHE A 546 1.74 -24.37 13.96
CA PHE A 546 1.03 -25.55 14.41
C PHE A 546 1.79 -26.80 13.98
N GLY A 547 1.90 -27.78 14.88
CA GLY A 547 2.37 -29.12 14.57
C GLY A 547 1.19 -30.07 14.37
N VAL A 548 0.97 -30.52 13.14
CA VAL A 548 -0.18 -31.35 12.75
C VAL A 548 0.30 -32.72 12.29
N GLN A 549 -0.23 -33.77 12.91
CA GLN A 549 0.05 -35.17 12.59
C GLN A 549 -1.06 -35.74 11.72
N TYR A 550 -0.73 -36.19 10.51
CA TYR A 550 -1.62 -36.96 9.65
C TYR A 550 -1.22 -38.43 9.71
N ASP A 551 -2.16 -39.28 10.10
CA ASP A 551 -2.06 -40.73 9.97
C ASP A 551 -2.61 -41.12 8.58
N LEU A 552 -1.76 -41.68 7.70
CA LEU A 552 -2.20 -42.15 6.38
C LEU A 552 -3.22 -43.29 6.46
N LEU A 553 -3.20 -44.06 7.54
CA LEU A 553 -4.15 -45.15 7.78
C LEU A 553 -5.49 -44.63 8.30
N GLN A 554 -5.50 -43.42 8.87
CA GLN A 554 -6.69 -42.72 9.33
C GLN A 554 -6.76 -41.35 8.66
N PRO A 555 -7.09 -41.31 7.36
CA PRO A 555 -7.12 -40.05 6.64
C PRO A 555 -8.12 -39.09 7.30
N PRO A 556 -7.89 -37.77 7.16
CA PRO A 556 -8.75 -36.77 7.76
C PRO A 556 -10.22 -37.10 7.54
N LEU A 557 -11.06 -36.90 8.57
CA LEU A 557 -12.49 -37.23 8.50
C LEU A 557 -13.18 -36.65 7.26
N SER A 558 -12.74 -35.50 6.76
CA SER A 558 -13.21 -34.89 5.52
C SER A 558 -12.88 -35.74 4.29
N TRP A 559 -11.66 -36.24 4.17
CA TRP A 559 -11.24 -37.11 3.07
C TRP A 559 -11.87 -38.49 3.17
N SER A 560 -11.83 -39.12 4.36
CA SER A 560 -12.39 -40.46 4.57
C SER A 560 -13.87 -40.54 4.22
N ARG A 561 -14.62 -39.44 4.42
CA ARG A 561 -16.04 -39.34 4.05
C ARG A 561 -16.24 -39.20 2.53
N LYS A 562 -15.39 -38.44 1.83
CA LYS A 562 -15.44 -38.33 0.36
C LYS A 562 -15.02 -39.62 -0.34
N HIS A 563 -14.10 -40.38 0.25
CA HIS A 563 -13.50 -41.59 -0.34
C HIS A 563 -13.61 -42.79 0.62
N PRO A 564 -14.82 -43.26 0.93
CA PRO A 564 -15.01 -44.33 1.90
C PRO A 564 -14.33 -45.62 1.43
N GLY A 565 -13.45 -46.17 2.28
CA GLY A 565 -12.76 -47.43 2.03
C GLY A 565 -11.56 -47.35 1.06
N GLN A 566 -11.14 -46.14 0.68
CA GLN A 566 -9.87 -45.94 -0.03
C GLN A 566 -8.80 -45.50 0.96
N ASN A 567 -7.53 -45.82 0.68
CA ASN A 567 -6.41 -45.27 1.43
C ASN A 567 -6.02 -43.94 0.79
N MET A 568 -5.76 -42.93 1.62
CA MET A 568 -5.30 -41.64 1.11
C MET A 568 -3.93 -41.81 0.49
N THR A 569 -3.81 -41.45 -0.79
CA THR A 569 -2.52 -41.44 -1.45
C THR A 569 -1.78 -40.16 -1.08
N MET A 570 -0.46 -40.15 -1.25
CA MET A 570 0.33 -38.94 -1.04
C MET A 570 -0.10 -37.80 -1.98
N SER A 571 -0.54 -38.14 -3.19
CA SER A 571 -1.14 -37.18 -4.14
C SER A 571 -2.38 -36.51 -3.56
N ASP A 572 -3.28 -37.29 -2.96
CA ASP A 572 -4.50 -36.77 -2.36
C ASP A 572 -4.21 -35.84 -1.17
N LEU A 573 -3.16 -36.16 -0.40
CA LEU A 573 -2.68 -35.31 0.68
C LEU A 573 -2.19 -33.96 0.14
N PHE A 574 -1.45 -33.95 -0.97
CA PHE A 574 -1.02 -32.71 -1.62
C PHE A 574 -2.19 -31.91 -2.17
N GLU A 575 -3.12 -32.55 -2.89
CA GLU A 575 -4.34 -31.90 -3.37
C GLU A 575 -5.14 -31.28 -2.22
N SER A 576 -5.26 -31.98 -1.10
CA SER A 576 -5.89 -31.45 0.11
C SER A 576 -5.13 -30.29 0.73
N ASN A 577 -3.80 -30.22 0.56
CA ASN A 577 -2.97 -29.15 1.08
C ASN A 577 -3.02 -27.88 0.21
N TYR A 578 -3.27 -27.99 -1.11
CA TYR A 578 -3.50 -26.81 -1.97
C TYR A 578 -4.77 -26.05 -1.55
N GLU A 579 -5.83 -26.77 -1.17
CA GLU A 579 -7.09 -26.21 -0.66
C GLU A 579 -7.08 -26.03 0.87
N PHE A 580 -5.91 -26.10 1.52
CA PHE A 580 -5.83 -25.99 2.97
C PHE A 580 -6.36 -24.65 3.47
N HIS A 581 -7.22 -24.74 4.48
CA HIS A 581 -7.69 -23.61 5.27
C HIS A 581 -7.84 -24.07 6.72
N ALA A 582 -7.12 -23.42 7.64
CA ALA A 582 -7.00 -23.88 9.03
C ALA A 582 -8.34 -24.11 9.73
N PHE A 583 -9.33 -23.23 9.51
CA PHE A 583 -10.70 -23.44 10.01
C PHE A 583 -11.40 -24.68 9.41
N TRP A 584 -11.48 -24.80 8.08
CA TRP A 584 -12.20 -25.89 7.40
C TRP A 584 -11.54 -27.26 7.56
N ASN A 585 -10.22 -27.28 7.65
CA ASN A 585 -9.45 -28.49 7.96
C ASN A 585 -9.45 -28.83 9.45
N GLN A 586 -10.16 -28.06 10.28
CA GLN A 586 -10.18 -28.21 11.74
C GLN A 586 -8.76 -28.36 12.29
N ALA A 587 -7.88 -27.43 11.93
CA ALA A 587 -6.51 -27.34 12.43
C ALA A 587 -6.44 -27.21 13.96
N TYR A 588 -7.59 -27.07 14.63
CA TYR A 588 -7.73 -27.34 16.04
C TYR A 588 -8.58 -28.60 16.28
N SER A 589 -8.01 -29.76 16.00
CA SER A 589 -8.59 -31.07 16.32
C SER A 589 -7.54 -31.98 16.94
N GLU A 590 -7.89 -33.24 17.23
CA GLU A 590 -7.01 -34.21 17.90
C GLU A 590 -5.68 -34.45 17.16
N ILE A 591 -5.63 -34.16 15.86
CA ILE A 591 -4.43 -34.26 15.02
C ILE A 591 -3.37 -33.18 15.33
N THR A 592 -3.71 -32.15 16.09
CA THR A 592 -2.79 -31.06 16.40
C THR A 592 -2.10 -31.32 17.72
N LEU A 593 -0.79 -31.49 17.65
CA LEU A 593 0.06 -31.87 18.79
C LEU A 593 0.75 -30.66 19.41
N TYR A 594 1.15 -29.69 18.57
CA TYR A 594 1.96 -28.56 19.01
C TYR A 594 1.33 -27.24 18.56
N VAL A 595 1.47 -26.21 19.37
CA VAL A 595 1.13 -24.82 19.02
C VAL A 595 2.20 -23.87 19.52
N SER A 596 2.55 -22.87 18.71
CA SER A 596 3.49 -21.83 19.12
C SER A 596 2.80 -20.66 19.81
N ASP A 597 3.57 -19.81 20.48
CA ASP A 597 3.13 -18.45 20.81
C ASP A 597 2.80 -17.65 19.54
N PRO A 598 1.94 -16.59 19.64
CA PRO A 598 1.69 -15.68 18.54
C PRO A 598 2.98 -15.07 18.02
N THR A 599 3.12 -15.02 16.70
CA THR A 599 4.37 -14.66 16.05
C THR A 599 4.13 -14.27 14.59
N SER A 600 4.87 -13.27 14.14
CA SER A 600 5.00 -12.92 12.72
C SER A 600 6.30 -13.46 12.11
N LYS A 601 7.13 -14.17 12.89
CA LYS A 601 8.45 -14.65 12.44
C LYS A 601 8.32 -15.60 11.23
N PRO A 602 9.28 -15.53 10.29
CA PRO A 602 9.25 -16.29 9.04
C PRO A 602 9.47 -17.79 9.23
N THR A 603 10.08 -18.20 10.34
CA THR A 603 10.44 -19.59 10.65
C THR A 603 10.04 -19.90 12.10
N PRO A 604 9.83 -21.18 12.46
CA PRO A 604 9.47 -21.58 13.82
C PRO A 604 10.63 -21.47 14.83
N VAL A 605 11.80 -21.03 14.38
CA VAL A 605 13.05 -20.97 15.15
C VAL A 605 13.02 -19.82 16.15
N GLY A 606 13.44 -20.10 17.39
CA GLY A 606 13.42 -19.10 18.46
C GLY A 606 12.00 -18.61 18.81
N ILE A 607 10.99 -19.47 18.59
CA ILE A 607 9.61 -19.26 19.02
C ILE A 607 9.30 -20.28 20.10
N ASP A 608 8.55 -19.85 21.10
CA ASP A 608 8.07 -20.71 22.16
C ASP A 608 6.94 -21.64 21.67
N TRP A 609 7.02 -22.92 22.04
CA TRP A 609 6.08 -23.97 21.65
C TRP A 609 5.50 -24.68 22.86
N TYR A 610 4.29 -25.16 22.68
CA TYR A 610 3.54 -25.90 23.69
C TYR A 610 2.96 -27.16 23.07
N MET A 611 3.12 -28.28 23.77
CA MET A 611 2.38 -29.51 23.52
C MET A 611 0.94 -29.33 24.00
N ILE A 612 -0.01 -29.71 23.15
CA ILE A 612 -1.43 -29.68 23.47
C ILE A 612 -1.77 -30.97 24.21
N GLY A 613 -2.17 -30.80 25.46
CA GLY A 613 -2.62 -31.85 26.36
C GLY A 613 -4.11 -32.10 26.31
N GLU A 614 -4.70 -32.27 27.50
CA GLU A 614 -6.13 -32.48 27.68
C GLU A 614 -6.94 -31.35 27.03
N ARG A 615 -7.97 -31.74 26.29
CA ARG A 615 -8.91 -30.81 25.65
C ARG A 615 -10.21 -30.78 26.43
N GLY A 616 -10.88 -29.64 26.42
CA GLY A 616 -12.17 -29.48 27.06
C GLY A 616 -12.49 -28.04 27.39
N GLN A 617 -13.73 -27.78 27.80
CA GLN A 617 -14.21 -26.44 28.11
C GLN A 617 -13.40 -25.73 29.21
N GLN A 618 -12.67 -26.49 30.05
CA GLN A 618 -11.80 -25.93 31.09
C GLN A 618 -10.55 -25.23 30.54
N PHE A 619 -9.99 -25.72 29.42
CA PHE A 619 -8.68 -25.28 28.94
C PHE A 619 -8.75 -24.30 27.76
N GLY A 620 -9.97 -23.97 27.33
CA GLY A 620 -10.21 -23.10 26.19
C GLY A 620 -9.83 -23.76 24.85
N PRO A 621 -9.71 -22.93 23.80
CA PRO A 621 -9.63 -23.37 22.41
C PRO A 621 -8.26 -23.91 22.00
N PHE A 622 -7.30 -24.02 22.92
CA PHE A 622 -5.98 -24.60 22.65
C PHE A 622 -5.66 -25.80 23.54
N GLY A 623 -6.57 -26.21 24.43
CA GLY A 623 -6.34 -27.32 25.36
C GLY A 623 -5.34 -26.94 26.46
N ALA A 624 -5.00 -27.89 27.32
CA ALA A 624 -3.96 -27.71 28.31
C ALA A 624 -2.62 -27.55 27.59
N LEU A 625 -1.92 -26.43 27.79
CA LEU A 625 -0.65 -26.15 27.12
C LEU A 625 0.52 -26.52 28.04
N TYR A 626 1.33 -27.48 27.61
CA TYR A 626 2.57 -27.87 28.29
C TYR A 626 3.78 -27.33 27.52
N SER A 627 4.64 -26.56 28.18
CA SER A 627 5.87 -26.04 27.57
C SER A 627 6.69 -27.17 26.93
N ALA A 628 7.04 -27.01 25.65
CA ALA A 628 7.89 -27.96 24.93
C ALA A 628 9.39 -27.65 25.13
N GLN A 629 9.73 -26.43 25.59
CA GLN A 629 11.10 -25.96 25.73
C GLN A 629 11.89 -26.78 26.75
N LEU A 630 13.15 -27.04 26.41
CA LEU A 630 14.08 -27.65 27.34
C LEU A 630 14.25 -26.76 28.57
N HIS A 631 14.13 -27.36 29.76
CA HIS A 631 14.22 -26.66 31.05
C HIS A 631 13.14 -25.59 31.30
N ASN A 632 12.02 -25.59 30.55
CA ASN A 632 10.92 -24.63 30.74
C ASN A 632 11.38 -23.16 30.65
N GLN A 633 12.35 -22.89 29.76
CA GLN A 633 12.90 -21.55 29.52
C GLN A 633 12.08 -20.83 28.45
N THR A 634 11.30 -19.83 28.86
CA THR A 634 10.56 -18.96 27.93
C THR A 634 11.51 -18.03 27.17
N GLY A 635 11.17 -17.73 25.92
CA GLY A 635 11.87 -16.81 25.02
C GLY A 635 13.06 -17.40 24.27
N ARG A 636 13.55 -18.60 24.65
CA ARG A 636 14.60 -19.32 23.92
C ARG A 636 14.07 -19.94 22.63
N GLY A 637 12.81 -20.36 22.67
CA GLY A 637 12.17 -21.15 21.63
C GLY A 637 12.54 -22.62 21.64
N TYR A 638 11.82 -23.40 20.84
CA TYR A 638 11.95 -24.87 20.80
C TYR A 638 12.84 -25.40 19.66
N PHE A 639 12.76 -24.75 18.50
CA PHE A 639 13.52 -25.14 17.31
C PHE A 639 14.76 -24.27 17.14
N ARG A 640 15.84 -24.90 16.70
CA ARG A 640 17.06 -24.26 16.19
C ARG A 640 17.28 -24.64 14.73
N CYS A 641 17.93 -23.78 13.96
CA CYS A 641 18.39 -24.16 12.63
C CYS A 641 19.45 -25.27 12.77
N GLU A 642 19.44 -26.24 11.87
CA GLU A 642 20.54 -27.18 11.78
C GLU A 642 21.79 -26.36 11.46
N GLU A 643 22.80 -26.41 12.33
CA GLU A 643 24.05 -25.73 12.03
C GLU A 643 24.53 -26.26 10.69
N TYR A 644 24.64 -25.36 9.72
CA TYR A 644 25.28 -25.69 8.47
C TYR A 644 26.73 -25.98 8.83
N ILE A 645 27.03 -27.25 9.07
CA ILE A 645 28.38 -27.74 9.01
C ILE A 645 28.75 -27.53 7.55
N GLU A 646 29.35 -26.37 7.24
CA GLU A 646 30.08 -26.18 5.98
C GLU A 646 30.81 -27.50 5.76
N PRO A 647 30.64 -28.18 4.61
CA PRO A 647 31.23 -29.49 4.37
C PRO A 647 32.75 -29.38 4.55
N THR A 648 33.17 -29.56 5.79
CA THR A 648 34.49 -29.22 6.28
C THR A 648 35.29 -30.48 6.05
N ASN A 649 36.19 -30.39 5.07
CA ASN A 649 37.18 -31.40 4.71
C ASN A 649 36.69 -32.76 4.19
N SER A 650 35.48 -33.25 4.49
CA SER A 650 35.02 -34.56 4.01
C SER A 650 34.79 -34.59 2.49
N PHE A 651 34.30 -33.48 1.92
CA PHE A 651 34.16 -33.32 0.47
C PHE A 651 35.55 -33.25 -0.19
N ILE A 652 36.50 -32.51 0.39
CA ILE A 652 37.89 -32.44 -0.07
C ILE A 652 38.58 -33.82 0.02
N GLU A 653 38.32 -34.59 1.08
CA GLU A 653 38.83 -35.97 1.23
C GLU A 653 38.24 -36.95 0.22
N SER A 654 37.03 -36.70 -0.29
CA SER A 654 36.41 -37.54 -1.32
C SER A 654 37.00 -37.35 -2.72
N TYR A 655 37.59 -36.17 -3.00
CA TYR A 655 38.31 -35.87 -4.24
C TYR A 655 39.82 -36.18 -4.15
N LEU A 656 40.35 -36.46 -2.96
CA LEU A 656 41.73 -36.92 -2.82
C LEU A 656 41.82 -38.43 -3.17
N PRO A 657 42.69 -38.81 -4.14
CA PRO A 657 42.81 -40.20 -4.55
C PRO A 657 43.20 -41.09 -3.36
N PRO A 658 42.75 -42.36 -3.34
CA PRO A 658 42.83 -43.26 -2.18
C PRO A 658 44.25 -43.65 -1.70
N GLY A 659 45.31 -43.00 -2.20
CA GLY A 659 46.70 -43.18 -1.78
C GLY A 659 47.38 -41.95 -1.13
N ARG A 660 46.67 -40.83 -0.90
CA ARG A 660 47.23 -39.61 -0.26
C ARG A 660 46.36 -39.03 0.86
N ARG A 661 45.68 -39.87 1.63
CA ARG A 661 45.04 -39.44 2.89
C ARG A 661 46.09 -39.36 3.99
N ASP A 662 46.86 -38.28 3.99
CA ASP A 662 47.71 -37.97 5.14
C ASP A 662 46.85 -37.20 6.15
N ARG A 663 46.57 -37.81 7.31
CA ARG A 663 45.62 -37.29 8.32
C ARG A 663 46.11 -36.02 9.03
N ASN A 664 47.30 -35.54 8.68
CA ASN A 664 47.97 -34.37 9.27
C ASN A 664 48.35 -33.33 8.19
N LEU A 665 47.52 -33.16 7.16
CA LEU A 665 47.75 -32.10 6.19
C LEU A 665 47.35 -30.75 6.80
N GLU A 666 48.34 -30.01 7.26
CA GLU A 666 48.17 -28.62 7.70
C GLU A 666 47.59 -27.76 6.55
N PRO A 667 46.69 -26.79 6.83
CA PRO A 667 46.05 -25.96 5.81
C PRO A 667 47.01 -25.30 4.81
N HIS A 668 48.21 -24.91 5.25
CA HIS A 668 49.24 -24.33 4.40
C HIS A 668 49.79 -25.31 3.33
N LYS A 669 49.82 -26.62 3.60
CA LYS A 669 50.23 -27.65 2.62
C LYS A 669 49.16 -27.94 1.57
N VAL A 670 47.88 -27.73 1.88
CA VAL A 670 46.78 -27.81 0.90
C VAL A 670 46.93 -26.70 -0.15
N ARG A 671 47.29 -25.49 0.29
CA ARG A 671 47.61 -24.36 -0.61
C ARG A 671 48.81 -24.66 -1.51
N GLU A 672 49.86 -25.27 -0.97
CA GLU A 672 51.05 -25.67 -1.72
C GLU A 672 50.75 -26.79 -2.73
N LEU A 673 49.85 -27.73 -2.41
CA LEU A 673 49.41 -28.79 -3.32
C LEU A 673 48.50 -28.28 -4.44
N LEU A 674 47.59 -27.34 -4.16
CA LEU A 674 46.77 -26.69 -5.19
C LEU A 674 47.63 -25.86 -6.14
N HIS A 675 48.64 -25.16 -5.62
CA HIS A 675 49.61 -24.42 -6.42
C HIS A 675 50.53 -25.35 -7.23
N ASN A 676 50.95 -26.49 -6.67
CA ASN A 676 51.78 -27.50 -7.35
C ASN A 676 51.01 -28.39 -8.32
N TRP A 677 49.67 -28.46 -8.24
CA TRP A 677 48.85 -29.19 -9.21
C TRP A 677 48.78 -28.54 -10.58
N GLY A 678 49.42 -27.38 -10.78
CA GLY A 678 49.55 -26.76 -12.10
C GLY A 678 48.19 -26.53 -12.76
N LEU A 679 47.13 -26.38 -11.95
CA LEU A 679 45.76 -26.25 -12.44
C LEU A 679 45.64 -24.97 -13.28
N GLU A 680 46.39 -23.91 -12.95
CA GLU A 680 46.52 -22.71 -13.78
C GLU A 680 47.15 -23.01 -15.15
N GLU A 681 48.23 -23.81 -15.23
CA GLU A 681 48.85 -24.17 -16.51
C GLU A 681 47.96 -25.09 -17.36
N GLU A 682 47.24 -26.03 -16.73
CA GLU A 682 46.36 -26.98 -17.44
C GLU A 682 45.06 -26.29 -17.91
N LEU A 683 44.54 -25.33 -17.13
CA LEU A 683 43.41 -24.46 -17.52
C LEU A 683 43.81 -23.49 -18.65
N LEU A 684 45.01 -22.89 -18.59
CA LEU A 684 45.54 -22.06 -19.69
C LEU A 684 45.84 -22.87 -20.96
N ARG A 685 46.32 -24.12 -20.83
CA ARG A 685 46.51 -25.04 -21.98
C ARG A 685 45.20 -25.46 -22.61
N ARG A 686 44.14 -25.71 -21.83
CA ARG A 686 42.81 -26.04 -22.38
C ARG A 686 42.15 -24.84 -23.05
N LYS A 687 42.32 -23.63 -22.51
CA LYS A 687 41.84 -22.37 -23.10
C LYS A 687 42.50 -22.03 -24.45
N THR A 688 43.72 -22.52 -24.69
CA THR A 688 44.45 -22.31 -25.95
C THR A 688 44.29 -23.44 -26.97
N ARG A 689 43.83 -24.63 -26.55
CA ARG A 689 43.68 -25.79 -27.45
C ARG A 689 42.32 -25.87 -28.14
N ASP A 690 41.25 -25.45 -27.47
CA ASP A 690 39.88 -25.58 -27.99
C ASP A 690 39.33 -24.23 -28.48
N GLY A 691 39.95 -23.70 -29.54
CA GLY A 691 39.55 -22.46 -30.20
C GLY A 691 38.19 -22.50 -30.92
N LYS A 692 37.41 -23.57 -30.79
CA LYS A 692 36.07 -23.71 -31.38
C LYS A 692 35.26 -24.77 -30.63
N HIS A 693 34.53 -24.40 -29.57
CA HIS A 693 33.19 -24.96 -29.26
C HIS A 693 32.54 -24.25 -28.05
N GLY A 694 31.31 -23.77 -28.27
CA GLY A 694 30.18 -23.80 -27.34
C GLY A 694 30.28 -23.06 -25.99
N GLU A 695 29.42 -22.03 -25.86
CA GLU A 695 28.99 -21.34 -24.62
C GLU A 695 28.79 -22.22 -23.35
N PRO A 696 28.40 -23.52 -23.41
CA PRO A 696 28.26 -24.34 -22.21
C PRO A 696 29.57 -24.65 -21.47
N ALA A 697 30.71 -24.71 -22.16
CA ALA A 697 32.00 -25.04 -21.54
C ALA A 697 32.56 -23.84 -20.75
N VAL A 698 32.35 -22.62 -21.23
CA VAL A 698 32.74 -21.38 -20.54
C VAL A 698 31.89 -21.18 -19.28
N LYS A 699 30.59 -21.54 -19.32
CA LYS A 699 29.72 -21.51 -18.13
C LYS A 699 30.17 -22.51 -17.06
N ARG A 700 30.57 -23.73 -17.43
CA ARG A 700 31.16 -24.72 -16.50
C ARG A 700 32.52 -24.30 -15.93
N LEU A 701 33.34 -23.61 -16.73
CA LEU A 701 34.64 -23.10 -16.27
C LEU A 701 34.50 -21.94 -15.28
N ARG A 702 33.51 -21.04 -15.47
CA ARG A 702 33.20 -20.01 -14.48
C ARG A 702 32.67 -20.60 -13.17
N LEU A 703 31.81 -21.61 -13.24
CA LEU A 703 31.35 -22.34 -12.06
C LEU A 703 32.52 -22.97 -11.27
N LEU A 704 33.50 -23.57 -11.97
CA LEU A 704 34.70 -24.13 -11.34
C LEU A 704 35.66 -23.06 -10.77
N GLU A 705 35.80 -21.91 -11.44
CA GLU A 705 36.57 -20.77 -10.92
C GLU A 705 35.92 -20.19 -9.66
N GLU A 706 34.59 -20.04 -9.65
CA GLU A 706 33.84 -19.54 -8.50
C GLU A 706 33.86 -20.55 -7.32
N GLU A 707 33.72 -21.85 -7.58
CA GLU A 707 33.87 -22.89 -6.55
C GLU A 707 35.29 -22.92 -5.95
N CYS A 708 36.34 -22.75 -6.77
CA CYS A 708 37.71 -22.67 -6.26
C CYS A 708 37.97 -21.40 -5.43
N LEU A 709 37.35 -20.27 -5.80
CA LEU A 709 37.47 -19.01 -5.08
C LEU A 709 36.79 -19.09 -3.71
N VAL A 710 35.62 -19.73 -3.63
CA VAL A 710 34.89 -19.98 -2.38
C VAL A 710 35.71 -20.85 -1.43
N VAL A 711 36.34 -21.91 -1.93
CA VAL A 711 37.24 -22.76 -1.13
C VAL A 711 38.45 -21.98 -0.63
N CYS A 712 39.06 -21.14 -1.45
CA CYS A 712 40.20 -20.30 -1.04
C CYS A 712 39.80 -19.28 0.05
N LEU A 713 38.63 -18.66 -0.07
CA LEU A 713 38.13 -17.68 0.90
C LEU A 713 37.71 -18.34 2.23
N ALA A 714 37.14 -19.55 2.20
CA ALA A 714 36.82 -20.32 3.39
C ALA A 714 38.09 -20.70 4.18
N VAL A 715 39.17 -21.11 3.48
CA VAL A 715 40.47 -21.39 4.10
C VAL A 715 41.08 -20.13 4.74
N GLU A 716 40.98 -18.97 4.07
CA GLU A 716 41.50 -17.70 4.61
C GLU A 716 40.71 -17.23 5.84
N LYS A 717 39.40 -17.50 5.90
CA LYS A 717 38.54 -17.13 7.04
C LYS A 717 38.79 -18.03 8.25
N ALA A 718 39.09 -19.31 8.04
CA ALA A 718 39.45 -20.25 9.11
C ALA A 718 40.79 -19.89 9.80
N GLU A 719 41.74 -19.27 9.10
CA GLU A 719 43.02 -18.81 9.67
C GLU A 719 42.89 -17.55 10.56
N ARG A 720 41.79 -16.80 10.48
CA ARG A 720 41.60 -15.56 11.25
C ARG A 720 40.86 -15.74 12.58
N VAL A 721 40.48 -16.96 12.95
CA VAL A 721 39.86 -17.25 14.25
C VAL A 721 40.97 -17.57 15.26
N PRO A 722 41.25 -16.70 16.25
CA PRO A 722 42.24 -17.00 17.28
C PRO A 722 41.76 -18.14 18.20
N PRO A 723 42.64 -19.04 18.65
CA PRO A 723 42.27 -20.13 19.55
C PRO A 723 42.22 -19.63 20.99
N GLU A 724 41.12 -18.98 21.38
CA GLU A 724 40.82 -18.73 22.79
C GLU A 724 39.32 -18.94 23.04
N ILE A 725 38.97 -20.07 23.68
CA ILE A 725 38.39 -20.15 25.03
C ILE A 725 38.23 -21.64 25.36
N GLY A 726 39.05 -22.11 26.29
CA GLY A 726 38.82 -23.36 26.99
C GLY A 726 37.92 -23.14 28.21
N ARG A 727 37.12 -24.17 28.52
CA ARG A 727 36.41 -24.41 29.79
C ARG A 727 35.43 -23.31 30.26
N VAL A 728 34.15 -23.56 30.04
CA VAL A 728 33.13 -23.70 31.10
C VAL A 728 32.29 -24.92 30.80
#